data_AF-A0AA36I8B0-F1
#
_entry.id   AF-A0AA36I8B0-F1
#
_cell.length_a   1.000
_cell.length_b   1.000
_cell.length_c   1.000
_cell.angle_alpha   90.00
_cell.angle_beta   90.00
_cell.angle_gamma   90.00
#
_symmetry.space_group_name_H-M   'P 1'
#
loop_
_entity.id
_entity.type
_entity.pdbx_description
1 polymer ?
#
loop_
_entity_poly.entity_id
_entity_poly.type
_entity_poly.pdbx_seq_one_letter_code
_entity_poly.pdbx_strand_id
1 'polypeptide(L)'
;MRAFAACLLRLAVAQDPTAPPGFLGQLQGHQAPIYALATGQNDLAASGSKDGAILVWNLSLPEAEPQRRSGVRGRSGASETKGSRGTAASRPWPSPGATWSPGPRTTRRGSGIWPLAKCCAAGGTPGLPGVFGLSVSGSLLATACWDGWWRIFELSGSGSSLREVHHGGGLYAIHRIGFAPPNSMAFRLALWSALGSALLAGARDCSKEDCEEAELLQHKKWSYNDLQYIVLPVSEDSDTYLRKTKPKVALTTRGGGTRAQSGVTGQLRALEDMGLLDEVDQMQAISGAGWAMAPYLFAPKEHFSSRDLLGETTFGKLDDLTLAAIATPKGQLIATCNASLQTYLGVAAQIGVAPEILWNVVVGATYLCPFKVNAAIPAWPFPGLCTNDNEDQLWVEKKEQLLRIKGLNRKLKVDNALVQQRTKVSHLLFQSTLISPEGYLPQGDKIISVRFSPDFSGTPFFADEETVDFEPINTSKFSNLGPLDDVLIGGGLVDNFAFMATEEPRKMPETVPHKFLGRSKLIETPVTLQQAVGYSSAALALLGLYSPEGLNNFTGGAFAPLIEQDPFLFTGRRPYWPISLGRSGDDSVKNFYLGDGGSVENGGLPEAIRSGAKCTIVLLNNQRPIDTSVVGDWCNPPAAVLANPLLLLGPNGIEGDAATYDYFGIALPIPNILYLAGFDYSNNHIFATSDIFPVMCEAVNLRTAGKPAVVYKKLTTIENTHWGIEAGKKVGVTFVFTEVTQDWLDELPEETSAAIAAGTFDTTGNVDAVFSPWPFSFPHLSTNQPQGENAEFVSMSNQQANLYSSLTEYTLRVNEDKVRQCMGLDDDDGYY
;
A
#
# COMPACT_ATOMS: atom_id res chain seq x y z
N MET A 1 29.02 -26.45 31.53
CA MET A 1 29.20 -25.40 32.56
C MET A 1 27.82 -25.05 33.11
N ARG A 2 27.64 -25.09 34.45
CA ARG A 2 26.39 -24.77 35.14
C ARG A 2 26.24 -23.25 35.21
N ALA A 3 25.25 -22.68 34.53
CA ALA A 3 24.88 -21.27 34.71
C ALA A 3 23.74 -21.18 35.73
N PHE A 4 24.06 -20.73 36.95
CA PHE A 4 23.10 -20.27 37.94
C PHE A 4 22.47 -18.97 37.41
N ALA A 5 21.22 -19.04 36.95
CA ALA A 5 20.43 -17.84 36.69
C ALA A 5 19.62 -17.50 37.96
N ALA A 6 20.16 -16.61 38.79
CA ALA A 6 19.37 -15.93 39.80
C ALA A 6 18.48 -14.90 39.10
N CYS A 7 17.16 -15.04 39.21
CA CYS A 7 16.20 -14.05 38.72
C CYS A 7 16.06 -12.94 39.76
N LEU A 8 16.53 -11.73 39.43
CA LEU A 8 16.41 -10.51 40.23
C LEU A 8 15.10 -9.77 39.87
N LEU A 9 14.27 -9.48 40.86
CA LEU A 9 13.13 -8.57 40.72
C LEU A 9 13.56 -7.15 41.13
N ARG A 10 13.25 -6.11 40.34
CA ARG A 10 13.42 -4.70 40.71
C ARG A 10 12.06 -4.06 40.98
N LEU A 11 11.89 -3.44 42.14
CA LEU A 11 10.80 -2.51 42.48
C LEU A 11 11.44 -1.21 43.00
N ALA A 12 10.70 -0.10 43.20
CA ALA A 12 11.26 1.18 43.72
C ALA A 12 10.63 1.66 45.07
N VAL A 13 11.38 1.69 46.21
CA VAL A 13 11.23 2.51 47.46
C VAL A 13 12.48 2.33 48.40
N ALA A 14 13.21 3.44 48.58
CA ALA A 14 14.25 3.89 49.55
C ALA A 14 15.09 2.97 50.50
N GLN A 15 16.43 3.14 50.33
CA GLN A 15 17.57 3.20 51.27
C GLN A 15 18.19 1.93 51.91
N ASP A 16 19.10 1.27 51.16
CA ASP A 16 20.34 0.65 51.66
C ASP A 16 21.53 1.22 50.85
N PRO A 17 22.52 1.87 51.49
CA PRO A 17 23.63 2.53 50.79
C PRO A 17 24.68 1.57 50.17
N THR A 18 24.54 0.25 50.34
CA THR A 18 25.46 -0.74 49.77
C THR A 18 24.91 -1.51 48.57
N ALA A 19 23.66 -1.27 48.19
CA ALA A 19 23.00 -1.95 47.09
C ALA A 19 23.17 -1.23 45.73
N PRO A 20 23.25 -1.96 44.59
CA PRO A 20 23.34 -1.34 43.27
C PRO A 20 22.10 -0.47 42.99
N PRO A 21 22.21 0.62 42.20
CA PRO A 21 21.11 1.56 41.94
C PRO A 21 19.85 0.82 41.47
N GLY A 22 18.75 1.00 42.20
CA GLY A 22 17.44 0.39 41.89
C GLY A 22 17.16 -0.97 42.55
N PHE A 23 17.94 -1.40 43.54
CA PHE A 23 17.64 -2.57 44.39
C PHE A 23 17.04 -2.12 45.73
N LEU A 24 15.94 -2.74 46.17
CA LEU A 24 15.26 -2.34 47.42
C LEU A 24 15.17 -3.42 48.49
N GLY A 25 15.29 -4.69 48.11
CA GLY A 25 14.95 -5.78 49.00
C GLY A 25 14.73 -7.09 48.29
N GLN A 26 14.67 -8.15 49.09
CA GLN A 26 14.50 -9.53 48.64
C GLN A 26 13.36 -10.17 49.41
N LEU A 27 12.37 -10.68 48.68
CA LEU A 27 11.28 -11.47 49.26
C LEU A 27 11.77 -12.90 49.53
N GLN A 28 11.74 -13.34 50.79
CA GLN A 28 12.21 -14.66 51.23
C GLN A 28 11.04 -15.48 51.79
N GLY A 29 10.96 -16.77 51.43
CA GLY A 29 9.90 -17.66 51.95
C GLY A 29 9.78 -19.01 51.24
N HIS A 30 10.16 -19.11 49.97
CA HIS A 30 10.22 -20.39 49.26
C HIS A 30 11.43 -21.22 49.68
N GLN A 31 11.23 -22.53 49.80
CA GLN A 31 12.27 -23.51 50.20
C GLN A 31 12.88 -24.24 49.00
N ALA A 32 12.48 -23.88 47.78
CA ALA A 32 12.98 -24.44 46.53
C ALA A 32 12.86 -23.41 45.37
N PRO A 33 13.43 -23.68 44.17
CA PRO A 33 13.40 -22.75 43.04
C PRO A 33 11.99 -22.31 42.64
N ILE A 34 11.84 -21.01 42.36
CA ILE A 34 10.60 -20.39 41.87
C ILE A 34 10.52 -20.61 40.35
N TYR A 35 9.37 -21.07 39.86
CA TYR A 35 9.17 -21.36 38.44
C TYR A 35 8.23 -20.38 37.74
N ALA A 36 7.39 -19.67 38.48
CA ALA A 36 6.50 -18.67 37.90
C ALA A 36 6.15 -17.58 38.91
N LEU A 37 5.87 -16.39 38.37
CA LEU A 37 5.56 -15.17 39.09
C LEU A 37 4.45 -14.41 38.35
N ALA A 38 3.51 -13.84 39.10
CA ALA A 38 2.50 -12.93 38.57
C ALA A 38 2.36 -11.72 39.49
N THR A 39 2.20 -10.53 38.91
CA THR A 39 1.91 -9.29 39.64
C THR A 39 0.50 -8.82 39.32
N GLY A 40 -0.22 -8.33 40.32
CA GLY A 40 -1.54 -7.71 40.19
C GLY A 40 -1.48 -6.20 40.40
N GLN A 41 -2.60 -5.51 40.19
CA GLN A 41 -2.77 -4.14 40.69
C GLN A 41 -2.98 -4.17 42.22
N ASN A 42 -2.65 -3.06 42.91
CA ASN A 42 -2.64 -2.91 44.38
C ASN A 42 -1.48 -3.63 45.10
N ASP A 43 -0.26 -3.56 44.56
CA ASP A 43 0.96 -4.04 45.21
C ASP A 43 0.92 -5.54 45.60
N LEU A 44 0.13 -6.37 44.92
CA LEU A 44 0.12 -7.82 45.17
C LEU A 44 0.97 -8.56 44.15
N ALA A 45 1.75 -9.54 44.63
CA ALA A 45 2.47 -10.49 43.78
C ALA A 45 2.18 -11.93 44.23
N ALA A 46 2.21 -12.88 43.31
CA ALA A 46 2.12 -14.30 43.61
C ALA A 46 3.30 -15.05 42.98
N SER A 47 3.93 -15.95 43.74
CA SER A 47 5.01 -16.81 43.26
C SER A 47 4.70 -18.28 43.50
N GLY A 48 5.07 -19.13 42.54
CA GLY A 48 4.98 -20.59 42.65
C GLY A 48 6.33 -21.25 42.57
N SER A 49 6.61 -22.17 43.49
CA SER A 49 7.90 -22.85 43.62
C SER A 49 7.80 -24.36 43.50
N LYS A 50 8.94 -25.00 43.21
CA LYS A 50 9.14 -26.45 43.26
C LYS A 50 8.76 -27.07 44.60
N ASP A 51 8.75 -26.29 45.68
CA ASP A 51 8.35 -26.76 47.02
C ASP A 51 6.85 -27.06 47.13
N GLY A 52 6.07 -26.80 46.07
CA GLY A 52 4.64 -27.05 45.98
C GLY A 52 3.79 -25.96 46.67
N ALA A 53 4.41 -24.87 47.14
CA ALA A 53 3.71 -23.73 47.72
C ALA A 53 3.47 -22.63 46.67
N ILE A 54 2.34 -21.95 46.85
CA ILE A 54 2.09 -20.65 46.23
C ILE A 54 2.11 -19.62 47.36
N LEU A 55 2.97 -18.61 47.23
CA LEU A 55 3.07 -17.50 48.18
C LEU A 55 2.46 -16.25 47.54
N VAL A 56 1.60 -15.56 48.28
CA VAL A 56 1.07 -14.25 47.88
C VAL A 56 1.71 -13.18 48.78
N TRP A 57 2.33 -12.20 48.13
CA TRP A 57 3.12 -11.12 48.72
C TRP A 57 2.34 -9.81 48.61
N ASN A 58 2.45 -8.99 49.65
CA ASN A 58 2.06 -7.60 49.62
C ASN A 58 3.33 -6.75 49.51
N LEU A 59 3.56 -6.19 48.33
CA LEU A 59 4.72 -5.37 47.97
C LEU A 59 4.74 -4.01 48.66
N SER A 60 3.60 -3.50 49.18
CA SER A 60 3.59 -2.30 50.01
C SER A 60 4.12 -2.56 51.43
N LEU A 61 4.20 -3.84 51.85
CA LEU A 61 4.65 -4.28 53.17
C LEU A 61 5.61 -5.49 53.02
N PRO A 62 6.79 -5.31 52.41
CA PRO A 62 7.69 -6.42 52.04
C PRO A 62 8.26 -7.20 53.23
N GLU A 63 8.21 -6.64 54.43
CA GLU A 63 8.63 -7.31 55.68
C GLU A 63 7.53 -8.20 56.30
N ALA A 64 6.29 -8.13 55.80
CA ALA A 64 5.20 -8.97 56.30
C ALA A 64 5.34 -10.41 55.78
N GLU A 65 5.05 -11.40 56.62
CA GLU A 65 5.06 -12.80 56.19
C GLU A 65 4.07 -13.02 55.02
N PRO A 66 4.50 -13.64 53.91
CA PRO A 66 3.62 -13.89 52.79
C PRO A 66 2.53 -14.89 53.15
N GLN A 67 1.35 -14.72 52.56
CA GLN A 67 0.29 -15.70 52.74
C GLN A 67 0.66 -17.00 52.03
N ARG A 68 1.01 -18.03 52.81
CA ARG A 68 1.34 -19.35 52.30
C ARG A 68 0.08 -20.18 52.07
N ARG A 69 -0.13 -20.60 50.83
CA ARG A 69 -1.19 -21.54 50.44
C ARG A 69 -0.54 -22.86 50.01
N SER A 70 -0.92 -23.98 50.64
CA SER A 70 -0.30 -25.31 50.38
C SER A 70 -1.33 -26.42 50.19
N GLY A 71 -1.01 -27.37 49.30
CA GLY A 71 -1.66 -28.69 49.27
C GLY A 71 -0.93 -29.66 50.19
N VAL A 72 -1.67 -30.38 51.04
CA VAL A 72 -1.17 -31.24 52.13
C VAL A 72 -0.14 -32.31 51.64
N ARG A 73 0.96 -32.48 52.40
CA ARG A 73 2.02 -33.50 52.19
C ARG A 73 1.53 -34.93 52.54
N GLY A 74 1.81 -35.91 51.69
CA GLY A 74 1.66 -37.34 51.98
C GLY A 74 2.87 -38.17 51.48
N ARG A 75 3.40 -39.07 52.32
CA ARG A 75 4.59 -39.93 52.13
C ARG A 75 4.21 -41.35 51.66
N SER A 76 5.14 -42.00 50.95
CA SER A 76 5.36 -43.46 50.69
C SER A 76 4.33 -44.22 49.84
N GLY A 77 4.67 -45.16 48.96
CA GLY A 77 5.94 -45.83 48.65
C GLY A 77 5.85 -46.56 47.29
N ALA A 78 7.01 -46.97 46.76
CA ALA A 78 7.20 -47.52 45.42
C ALA A 78 6.87 -49.03 45.32
N SER A 79 6.38 -49.45 44.15
CA SER A 79 6.77 -50.72 43.49
C SER A 79 6.41 -50.68 41.99
N GLU A 80 7.40 -50.97 41.14
CA GLU A 80 7.32 -51.07 39.67
C GLU A 80 6.41 -52.21 39.17
N THR A 81 5.92 -52.13 37.93
CA THR A 81 6.30 -53.05 36.81
C THR A 81 5.53 -52.76 35.49
N LYS A 82 6.23 -52.99 34.37
CA LYS A 82 5.81 -52.93 32.95
C LYS A 82 4.88 -54.09 32.54
N GLY A 83 4.06 -53.92 31.48
CA GLY A 83 3.52 -55.04 30.71
C GLY A 83 2.44 -54.68 29.67
N SER A 84 2.48 -55.35 28.52
CA SER A 84 1.85 -55.07 27.21
C SER A 84 0.41 -55.57 26.99
N ARG A 85 -0.25 -54.97 25.97
CA ARG A 85 -1.34 -55.47 25.07
C ARG A 85 -2.61 -56.07 25.70
N GLY A 86 -3.78 -55.55 25.29
CA GLY A 86 -5.04 -56.31 25.31
C GLY A 86 -6.28 -55.46 25.52
N THR A 87 -7.16 -55.45 24.51
CA THR A 87 -8.56 -55.04 24.60
C THR A 87 -9.32 -55.83 25.67
N ALA A 88 -10.02 -55.15 26.58
CA ALA A 88 -11.27 -55.63 27.16
C ALA A 88 -12.02 -54.50 27.86
N ALA A 89 -13.24 -54.25 27.40
CA ALA A 89 -14.27 -53.59 28.19
C ALA A 89 -14.66 -54.52 29.35
N SER A 90 -14.52 -54.06 30.59
CA SER A 90 -15.37 -54.55 31.69
C SER A 90 -15.45 -53.48 32.79
N ARG A 91 -16.69 -53.19 33.13
CA ARG A 91 -17.21 -52.55 34.33
C ARG A 91 -18.13 -53.64 34.96
N PRO A 92 -18.63 -53.57 36.22
CA PRO A 92 -18.27 -52.72 37.37
C PRO A 92 -18.50 -53.40 38.79
N TRP A 93 -18.45 -52.60 39.88
CA TRP A 93 -19.11 -52.76 41.23
C TRP A 93 -18.37 -53.46 42.41
N PRO A 94 -18.68 -53.09 43.70
CA PRO A 94 -17.87 -52.11 44.44
C PRO A 94 -17.43 -52.61 45.83
N SER A 95 -16.59 -51.83 46.49
CA SER A 95 -16.19 -52.02 47.88
C SER A 95 -17.41 -52.02 48.83
N PRO A 96 -17.46 -52.91 49.84
CA PRO A 96 -18.54 -52.89 50.82
C PRO A 96 -18.34 -51.70 51.76
N GLY A 97 -19.23 -50.72 51.68
CA GLY A 97 -19.22 -49.58 52.60
C GLY A 97 -19.97 -48.32 52.19
N ALA A 98 -20.91 -48.37 51.23
CA ALA A 98 -21.99 -47.39 51.09
C ALA A 98 -23.04 -47.90 50.09
N THR A 99 -24.27 -48.09 50.57
CA THR A 99 -25.42 -48.55 49.79
C THR A 99 -26.02 -47.42 48.95
N TRP A 100 -26.13 -47.63 47.64
CA TRP A 100 -26.87 -46.78 46.70
C TRP A 100 -28.00 -47.58 46.05
N SER A 101 -29.19 -46.96 45.94
CA SER A 101 -30.30 -47.41 45.09
C SER A 101 -30.54 -46.38 43.97
N PRO A 102 -30.99 -46.79 42.77
CA PRO A 102 -31.01 -45.91 41.60
C PRO A 102 -32.36 -45.18 41.43
N GLY A 103 -32.28 -43.89 41.08
CA GLY A 103 -33.41 -43.05 40.66
C GLY A 103 -32.91 -41.94 39.70
N PRO A 104 -33.76 -41.40 38.80
CA PRO A 104 -33.32 -40.79 37.55
C PRO A 104 -32.91 -39.32 37.67
N ARG A 105 -32.11 -38.89 36.68
CA ARG A 105 -31.70 -37.52 36.29
C ARG A 105 -32.34 -36.39 37.11
N THR A 106 -31.51 -35.69 37.88
CA THR A 106 -31.63 -34.24 38.04
C THR A 106 -30.24 -33.60 38.23
N THR A 107 -30.07 -32.47 37.57
CA THR A 107 -28.97 -31.52 37.65
C THR A 107 -28.79 -31.00 39.07
N ARG A 108 -27.62 -31.19 39.69
CA ARG A 108 -27.17 -30.33 40.80
C ARG A 108 -25.64 -30.25 40.88
N ARG A 109 -25.18 -28.99 40.85
CA ARG A 109 -23.81 -28.54 41.13
C ARG A 109 -23.38 -29.03 42.51
N GLY A 110 -22.31 -29.80 42.60
CA GLY A 110 -21.62 -30.13 43.84
C GLY A 110 -20.29 -29.40 43.91
N SER A 111 -20.14 -28.53 44.91
CA SER A 111 -18.89 -27.87 45.30
C SER A 111 -17.93 -28.89 45.92
N GLY A 112 -16.88 -29.27 45.20
CA GLY A 112 -15.79 -30.09 45.72
C GLY A 112 -14.59 -29.24 46.11
N ILE A 113 -14.06 -29.43 47.32
CA ILE A 113 -12.76 -28.89 47.76
C ILE A 113 -11.69 -29.92 47.36
N TRP A 114 -10.72 -29.52 46.52
CA TRP A 114 -9.75 -30.43 45.91
C TRP A 114 -8.29 -30.16 46.37
N PRO A 115 -7.46 -31.18 46.65
CA PRO A 115 -6.07 -30.98 47.03
C PRO A 115 -5.15 -30.69 45.82
N LEU A 116 -4.32 -29.64 45.90
CA LEU A 116 -3.28 -29.29 44.92
C LEU A 116 -2.29 -30.42 44.60
N ALA A 117 -2.12 -31.39 45.51
CA ALA A 117 -1.26 -32.56 45.30
C ALA A 117 -1.82 -33.56 44.26
N LYS A 118 -3.10 -33.45 43.84
CA LYS A 118 -3.69 -34.31 42.81
C LYS A 118 -3.51 -33.80 41.36
N CYS A 119 -2.72 -32.75 41.12
CA CYS A 119 -2.06 -32.55 39.82
C CYS A 119 -1.07 -33.71 39.48
N CYS A 120 -0.85 -34.65 40.40
CA CYS A 120 0.21 -35.66 40.31
C CYS A 120 -0.27 -37.14 40.31
N ALA A 121 -1.51 -37.47 39.94
CA ALA A 121 -1.92 -38.89 39.88
C ALA A 121 -2.97 -39.23 38.80
N ALA A 122 -2.51 -39.53 37.59
CA ALA A 122 -2.98 -40.66 36.77
C ALA A 122 -2.01 -40.86 35.57
N GLY A 123 -1.10 -41.82 35.68
CA GLY A 123 -0.37 -42.44 34.57
C GLY A 123 0.28 -41.52 33.51
N GLY A 124 1.49 -41.01 33.79
CA GLY A 124 2.37 -40.42 32.78
C GLY A 124 2.98 -39.08 33.18
N THR A 125 4.15 -39.11 33.83
CA THR A 125 5.06 -38.00 34.18
C THR A 125 4.46 -36.76 34.91
N PRO A 126 4.83 -36.48 36.17
CA PRO A 126 4.29 -35.34 36.94
C PRO A 126 4.72 -33.99 36.35
N GLY A 127 3.74 -33.18 35.92
CA GLY A 127 3.96 -31.83 35.38
C GLY A 127 3.88 -30.75 36.47
N LEU A 128 4.81 -29.79 36.45
CA LEU A 128 4.80 -28.61 37.31
C LEU A 128 3.69 -27.62 36.86
N PRO A 129 3.09 -26.81 37.76
CA PRO A 129 2.32 -25.65 37.32
C PRO A 129 3.26 -24.74 36.52
N GLY A 130 2.94 -24.53 35.24
CA GLY A 130 3.82 -23.85 34.28
C GLY A 130 3.60 -22.35 34.22
N VAL A 131 2.41 -21.85 34.59
CA VAL A 131 2.05 -20.44 34.43
C VAL A 131 0.97 -20.01 35.43
N PHE A 132 1.09 -18.77 35.93
CA PHE A 132 0.08 -18.10 36.74
C PHE A 132 -0.42 -16.82 36.06
N GLY A 133 -1.67 -16.45 36.32
CA GLY A 133 -2.23 -15.14 36.01
C GLY A 133 -3.04 -14.63 37.20
N LEU A 134 -2.93 -13.37 37.56
CA LEU A 134 -3.74 -12.75 38.61
C LEU A 134 -4.75 -11.78 37.98
N SER A 135 -5.99 -11.77 38.47
CA SER A 135 -6.97 -10.79 38.00
C SER A 135 -6.57 -9.38 38.42
N VAL A 136 -7.02 -8.38 37.65
CA VAL A 136 -6.82 -6.95 37.94
C VAL A 136 -7.28 -6.58 39.35
N SER A 137 -8.39 -7.15 39.83
CA SER A 137 -8.92 -6.94 41.19
C SER A 137 -8.14 -7.67 42.31
N GLY A 138 -7.14 -8.49 41.97
CA GLY A 138 -6.44 -9.36 42.92
C GLY A 138 -7.29 -10.46 43.56
N SER A 139 -8.55 -10.63 43.16
CA SER A 139 -9.51 -11.56 43.76
C SER A 139 -9.52 -12.95 43.12
N LEU A 140 -8.92 -13.12 41.94
CA LEU A 140 -8.83 -14.39 41.23
C LEU A 140 -7.39 -14.73 40.85
N LEU A 141 -7.05 -16.02 40.95
CA LEU A 141 -5.80 -16.62 40.51
C LEU A 141 -6.08 -17.66 39.44
N ALA A 142 -5.55 -17.48 38.25
CA ALA A 142 -5.53 -18.49 37.21
C ALA A 142 -4.22 -19.28 37.27
N THR A 143 -4.31 -20.61 37.13
CA THR A 143 -3.16 -21.51 37.03
C THR A 143 -3.29 -22.36 35.78
N ALA A 144 -2.17 -22.68 35.15
CA ALA A 144 -2.14 -23.60 34.02
C ALA A 144 -1.00 -24.62 34.20
N CYS A 145 -1.30 -25.88 33.86
CA CYS A 145 -0.40 -27.01 34.04
C CYS A 145 0.06 -27.55 32.68
N TRP A 146 1.21 -28.20 32.66
CA TRP A 146 1.79 -28.83 31.46
C TRP A 146 0.94 -30.00 30.94
N ASP A 147 -0.03 -30.48 31.72
CA ASP A 147 -1.04 -31.46 31.31
C ASP A 147 -2.12 -30.89 30.38
N GLY A 148 -2.03 -29.60 30.03
CA GLY A 148 -2.97 -28.92 29.13
C GLY A 148 -4.24 -28.42 29.80
N TRP A 149 -4.31 -28.46 31.14
CA TRP A 149 -5.43 -27.94 31.92
C TRP A 149 -5.12 -26.59 32.55
N TRP A 150 -6.12 -25.70 32.53
CA TRP A 150 -6.14 -24.45 33.27
C TRP A 150 -7.28 -24.41 34.27
N ARG A 151 -7.07 -23.66 35.36
CA ARG A 151 -8.00 -23.51 36.48
C ARG A 151 -8.00 -22.07 36.97
N ILE A 152 -9.13 -21.59 37.48
CA ILE A 152 -9.28 -20.27 38.11
C ILE A 152 -9.75 -20.49 39.54
N PHE A 153 -9.10 -19.81 40.48
CA PHE A 153 -9.36 -19.87 41.91
C PHE A 153 -9.77 -18.50 42.43
N GLU A 154 -10.68 -18.49 43.39
CA GLU A 154 -11.08 -17.33 44.17
C GLU A 154 -10.14 -17.17 45.37
N LEU A 155 -9.59 -15.96 45.55
CA LEU A 155 -8.66 -15.60 46.61
C LEU A 155 -9.37 -14.99 47.83
N SER A 156 -10.67 -14.71 47.75
CA SER A 156 -11.45 -14.14 48.86
C SER A 156 -11.77 -15.20 49.92
N GLY A 157 -10.85 -15.41 50.87
CA GLY A 157 -11.08 -16.24 52.04
C GLY A 157 -9.90 -16.29 53.01
N SER A 158 -10.17 -16.17 54.31
CA SER A 158 -9.20 -16.30 55.41
C SER A 158 -8.73 -17.74 55.65
N GLY A 159 -9.30 -18.74 54.97
CA GLY A 159 -8.93 -20.16 55.12
C GLY A 159 -7.78 -20.58 54.20
N SER A 160 -6.90 -21.48 54.64
CA SER A 160 -5.67 -21.91 53.94
C SER A 160 -5.83 -22.64 52.58
N SER A 161 -7.06 -22.79 52.07
CA SER A 161 -7.40 -23.55 50.86
C SER A 161 -8.03 -22.67 49.78
N LEU A 162 -7.58 -22.83 48.53
CA LEU A 162 -8.09 -22.09 47.36
C LEU A 162 -9.41 -22.71 46.86
N ARG A 163 -10.41 -21.89 46.55
CA ARG A 163 -11.68 -22.33 45.97
C ARG A 163 -11.62 -22.23 44.45
N GLU A 164 -11.72 -23.34 43.74
CA GLU A 164 -11.81 -23.34 42.27
C GLU A 164 -13.18 -22.82 41.82
N VAL A 165 -13.18 -21.89 40.87
CA VAL A 165 -14.38 -21.27 40.29
C VAL A 165 -14.60 -21.75 38.86
N HIS A 166 -13.53 -21.96 38.08
CA HIS A 166 -13.58 -22.46 36.71
C HIS A 166 -12.38 -23.36 36.36
N HIS A 167 -12.57 -24.25 35.39
CA HIS A 167 -11.51 -25.00 34.74
C HIS A 167 -11.82 -25.24 33.26
N GLY A 168 -10.79 -25.51 32.47
CA GLY A 168 -10.89 -25.96 31.08
C GLY A 168 -9.57 -26.59 30.64
N GLY A 169 -9.56 -27.29 29.52
CA GLY A 169 -8.34 -27.96 29.05
C GLY A 169 -8.34 -28.28 27.56
N GLY A 170 -7.14 -28.45 27.01
CA GLY A 170 -6.87 -28.85 25.63
C GLY A 170 -5.76 -29.90 25.55
N LEU A 171 -5.49 -30.41 24.35
CA LEU A 171 -4.50 -31.49 24.10
C LEU A 171 -3.03 -31.06 24.28
N TYR A 172 -2.75 -29.78 24.55
CA TYR A 172 -1.41 -29.20 24.53
C TYR A 172 -1.10 -28.41 25.80
N ALA A 173 0.17 -28.38 26.18
CA ALA A 173 0.66 -27.61 27.33
C ALA A 173 0.34 -26.12 27.17
N ILE A 174 -0.14 -25.51 28.25
CA ILE A 174 -0.53 -24.09 28.27
C ILE A 174 0.66 -23.28 28.79
N HIS A 175 1.21 -22.43 27.93
CA HIS A 175 2.42 -21.64 28.23
C HIS A 175 2.14 -20.20 28.69
N ARG A 176 0.90 -19.70 28.58
CA ARG A 176 0.50 -18.40 29.13
C ARG A 176 -0.97 -18.39 29.57
N ILE A 177 -1.28 -17.65 30.64
CA ILE A 177 -2.66 -17.42 31.12
C ILE A 177 -2.75 -16.00 31.70
N GLY A 178 -3.86 -15.29 31.45
CA GLY A 178 -4.06 -13.92 31.91
C GLY A 178 -5.54 -13.53 31.89
N PHE A 179 -5.88 -12.47 32.64
CA PHE A 179 -7.23 -11.89 32.68
C PHE A 179 -7.27 -10.61 31.84
N ALA A 180 -8.30 -10.43 31.02
CA ALA A 180 -8.52 -9.20 30.26
C ALA A 180 -9.10 -8.07 31.15
N PRO A 181 -8.82 -6.79 30.86
CA PRO A 181 -9.38 -5.65 31.59
C PRO A 181 -10.92 -5.54 31.41
N PRO A 182 -11.67 -5.04 32.43
CA PRO A 182 -13.12 -5.03 32.42
C PRO A 182 -13.79 -4.15 31.34
N ASN A 183 -13.04 -3.27 30.66
CA ASN A 183 -13.57 -2.39 29.60
C ASN A 183 -13.44 -2.98 28.19
N SER A 184 -12.92 -4.20 28.03
CA SER A 184 -13.10 -4.95 26.78
C SER A 184 -14.46 -5.64 26.82
N MET A 185 -15.38 -5.23 25.95
CA MET A 185 -16.68 -5.89 25.77
C MET A 185 -16.48 -7.26 25.07
N ALA A 186 -15.77 -8.19 25.72
CA ALA A 186 -15.63 -9.60 25.41
C ALA A 186 -14.85 -10.30 26.54
N PHE A 187 -15.46 -11.26 27.25
CA PHE A 187 -14.74 -12.17 28.13
C PHE A 187 -13.98 -13.18 27.26
N ARG A 188 -12.74 -12.87 26.85
CA ARG A 188 -11.89 -13.77 26.02
C ARG A 188 -10.67 -14.24 26.79
N LEU A 189 -10.57 -15.56 26.97
CA LEU A 189 -9.40 -16.25 27.52
C LEU A 189 -8.46 -16.61 26.35
N ALA A 190 -7.31 -15.94 26.21
CA ALA A 190 -6.38 -16.22 25.12
C ALA A 190 -5.48 -17.44 25.45
N LEU A 191 -5.72 -18.57 24.78
CA LEU A 191 -4.84 -19.76 24.80
C LEU A 191 -3.91 -19.76 23.57
N TRP A 192 -2.61 -19.81 23.79
CA TRP A 192 -1.59 -19.92 22.73
C TRP A 192 -0.95 -21.33 22.75
N SER A 193 -0.99 -22.05 21.63
CA SER A 193 -0.27 -23.33 21.44
C SER A 193 0.97 -23.15 20.55
N ALA A 194 2.09 -23.71 20.98
CA ALA A 194 3.39 -23.55 20.32
C ALA A 194 3.55 -24.52 19.14
N LEU A 195 3.00 -24.16 17.99
CA LEU A 195 3.49 -24.63 16.67
C LEU A 195 3.48 -23.53 15.60
N GLY A 196 3.37 -22.26 16.02
CA GLY A 196 3.46 -21.08 15.15
C GLY A 196 4.44 -19.98 15.62
N SER A 197 5.17 -20.18 16.72
CA SER A 197 5.76 -19.06 17.48
C SER A 197 7.28 -18.92 17.42
N ALA A 198 7.90 -19.23 16.28
CA ALA A 198 9.23 -18.67 15.96
C ALA A 198 9.15 -17.39 15.10
N LEU A 199 7.94 -16.98 14.68
CA LEU A 199 7.72 -15.91 13.70
C LEU A 199 7.03 -14.64 14.24
N LEU A 200 6.67 -14.57 15.53
CA LEU A 200 5.80 -13.50 16.06
C LEU A 200 6.30 -12.82 17.35
N ALA A 201 7.59 -12.92 17.68
CA ALA A 201 8.16 -12.17 18.81
C ALA A 201 8.34 -10.65 18.54
N GLY A 202 7.91 -10.16 17.36
CA GLY A 202 7.99 -8.75 16.97
C GLY A 202 6.67 -7.95 16.97
N ALA A 203 5.50 -8.59 17.14
CA ALA A 203 4.22 -7.88 17.01
C ALA A 203 3.73 -7.41 18.39
N ARG A 204 4.06 -6.16 18.76
CA ARG A 204 3.42 -5.48 19.90
C ARG A 204 2.24 -4.60 19.52
N ASP A 205 1.95 -4.40 18.24
CA ASP A 205 0.80 -3.63 17.77
C ASP A 205 0.06 -4.42 16.70
N CYS A 206 -0.83 -5.32 17.13
CA CYS A 206 -1.81 -5.95 16.25
C CYS A 206 -3.11 -5.19 16.45
N SER A 207 -3.65 -4.57 15.39
CA SER A 207 -4.91 -3.86 15.48
C SER A 207 -6.06 -4.85 15.73
N LYS A 208 -7.19 -4.36 16.24
CA LYS A 208 -8.37 -5.18 16.55
C LYS A 208 -8.88 -5.98 15.34
N GLU A 209 -8.66 -5.48 14.12
CA GLU A 209 -9.08 -6.09 12.85
C GLU A 209 -8.13 -7.17 12.33
N ASP A 210 -6.81 -7.03 12.54
CA ASP A 210 -5.85 -8.11 12.25
C ASP A 210 -6.17 -9.37 13.06
N CYS A 211 -6.76 -9.18 14.25
CA CYS A 211 -7.24 -10.26 15.11
C CYS A 211 -8.62 -10.82 14.68
N GLU A 212 -9.53 -9.99 14.15
CA GLU A 212 -10.84 -10.42 13.65
C GLU A 212 -10.72 -11.14 12.29
N GLU A 213 -9.83 -10.69 11.38
CA GLU A 213 -9.46 -11.43 10.16
C GLU A 213 -8.80 -12.78 10.49
N ALA A 214 -7.97 -12.83 11.53
CA ALA A 214 -7.37 -14.08 11.99
C ALA A 214 -8.40 -15.05 12.60
N GLU A 215 -9.50 -14.56 13.17
CA GLU A 215 -10.56 -15.38 13.78
C GLU A 215 -11.50 -16.03 12.74
N LEU A 216 -11.73 -15.40 11.58
CA LEU A 216 -12.47 -15.98 10.46
C LEU A 216 -11.81 -17.27 9.90
N LEU A 217 -10.54 -17.53 10.23
CA LEU A 217 -9.70 -18.54 9.58
C LEU A 217 -9.52 -19.85 10.38
N GLN A 218 -10.11 -20.00 11.57
CA GLN A 218 -9.81 -21.14 12.46
C GLN A 218 -10.59 -22.45 12.21
N HIS A 219 -11.49 -22.53 11.23
CA HIS A 219 -12.24 -23.77 10.99
C HIS A 219 -12.38 -24.12 9.50
N LYS A 220 -11.45 -24.97 8.99
CA LYS A 220 -11.68 -26.17 8.15
C LYS A 220 -10.38 -26.58 7.42
N LYS A 221 -10.16 -27.90 7.27
CA LYS A 221 -9.08 -28.48 6.46
C LYS A 221 -9.45 -28.37 4.98
N TRP A 222 -8.80 -27.47 4.26
CA TRP A 222 -9.00 -27.28 2.82
C TRP A 222 -7.82 -27.83 2.00
N SER A 223 -8.07 -28.09 0.71
CA SER A 223 -7.04 -28.54 -0.24
C SER A 223 -5.89 -27.53 -0.31
N TYR A 224 -4.66 -28.00 -0.10
CA TYR A 224 -3.42 -27.21 -0.08
C TYR A 224 -2.99 -26.60 -1.43
N ASN A 225 -3.86 -26.55 -2.45
CA ASN A 225 -3.46 -26.28 -3.83
C ASN A 225 -3.95 -24.94 -4.43
N ASP A 226 -4.78 -24.18 -3.71
CA ASP A 226 -5.43 -23.00 -4.25
C ASP A 226 -5.01 -21.74 -3.50
N LEU A 227 -4.92 -20.62 -4.21
CA LEU A 227 -4.62 -19.32 -3.64
C LEU A 227 -5.86 -18.74 -2.96
N GLN A 228 -5.64 -18.05 -1.84
CA GLN A 228 -6.64 -17.37 -1.05
C GLN A 228 -6.29 -15.89 -0.95
N TYR A 229 -7.27 -15.05 -1.22
CA TYR A 229 -7.08 -13.59 -1.27
C TYR A 229 -8.39 -12.88 -1.01
N ILE A 230 -8.30 -11.62 -0.58
CA ILE A 230 -9.48 -10.82 -0.26
C ILE A 230 -9.99 -10.12 -1.52
N VAL A 231 -11.26 -10.37 -1.80
CA VAL A 231 -12.01 -9.80 -2.92
C VAL A 231 -12.89 -8.66 -2.42
N LEU A 232 -12.85 -7.55 -3.17
CA LEU A 232 -13.71 -6.40 -2.96
C LEU A 232 -14.67 -6.26 -4.15
N PRO A 233 -15.94 -6.66 -3.99
CA PRO A 233 -16.95 -6.39 -5.00
C PRO A 233 -17.23 -4.90 -5.08
N VAL A 234 -17.66 -4.42 -6.24
CA VAL A 234 -18.35 -3.12 -6.35
C VAL A 234 -19.77 -3.31 -5.85
N SER A 235 -20.17 -2.51 -4.87
CA SER A 235 -21.54 -2.46 -4.35
C SER A 235 -21.93 -1.01 -4.07
N GLU A 236 -23.17 -0.64 -4.39
CA GLU A 236 -23.71 0.72 -4.19
C GLU A 236 -23.52 1.26 -2.76
N ASP A 237 -23.40 0.38 -1.75
CA ASP A 237 -23.45 0.73 -0.32
C ASP A 237 -22.11 1.07 0.37
N SER A 238 -20.95 1.10 -0.32
CA SER A 238 -19.67 1.31 0.37
C SER A 238 -18.86 2.53 -0.10
N ASP A 239 -18.98 3.63 0.66
CA ASP A 239 -18.24 4.89 0.48
C ASP A 239 -16.71 4.79 0.60
N THR A 240 -16.18 3.63 0.98
CA THR A 240 -14.74 3.36 1.07
C THR A 240 -14.42 1.89 0.86
N TYR A 241 -14.01 1.56 -0.36
CA TYR A 241 -13.42 0.26 -0.70
C TYR A 241 -12.00 0.08 -0.15
N LEU A 242 -11.38 1.19 0.29
CA LEU A 242 -10.06 1.23 0.90
C LEU A 242 -10.12 0.85 2.39
N ARG A 243 -8.96 0.49 2.97
CA ARG A 243 -8.83 0.25 4.43
C ARG A 243 -9.50 1.38 5.23
N LYS A 244 -9.89 1.10 6.50
CA LYS A 244 -10.63 2.05 7.36
C LYS A 244 -10.03 3.45 7.48
N THR A 245 -8.72 3.61 7.26
CA THR A 245 -8.06 4.91 7.24
C THR A 245 -8.15 5.51 5.84
N LYS A 246 -9.06 6.45 5.64
CA LYS A 246 -9.02 7.32 4.45
C LYS A 246 -7.73 8.14 4.50
N PRO A 247 -6.95 8.25 3.41
CA PRO A 247 -5.82 9.15 3.34
C PRO A 247 -6.30 10.58 3.62
N LYS A 248 -5.57 11.34 4.44
CA LYS A 248 -5.86 12.75 4.68
C LYS A 248 -5.08 13.61 3.71
N VAL A 249 -3.81 13.28 3.48
CA VAL A 249 -2.90 13.99 2.59
C VAL A 249 -2.53 13.10 1.42
N ALA A 250 -2.83 13.55 0.21
CA ALA A 250 -2.43 12.90 -1.03
C ALA A 250 -1.40 13.75 -1.79
N LEU A 251 -0.35 13.10 -2.27
CA LEU A 251 0.58 13.63 -3.24
C LEU A 251 0.25 13.01 -4.60
N THR A 252 -0.22 13.82 -5.54
CA THR A 252 -0.59 13.35 -6.88
C THR A 252 0.34 13.96 -7.91
N THR A 253 0.59 13.21 -8.97
CA THR A 253 1.57 13.59 -9.98
C THR A 253 1.01 13.41 -11.38
N ARG A 254 1.32 14.38 -12.23
CA ARG A 254 1.09 14.30 -13.67
C ARG A 254 2.13 13.42 -14.34
N GLY A 255 1.69 12.70 -15.37
CA GLY A 255 2.55 11.98 -16.30
C GLY A 255 3.35 12.88 -17.24
N GLY A 256 4.30 12.28 -17.96
CA GLY A 256 5.18 13.06 -18.84
C GLY A 256 6.57 12.46 -19.03
N GLY A 257 6.69 11.14 -19.04
CA GLY A 257 7.96 10.48 -19.26
C GLY A 257 9.08 10.93 -18.32
N THR A 258 10.30 11.09 -18.84
CA THR A 258 11.46 11.52 -18.05
C THR A 258 11.34 12.94 -17.52
N ARG A 259 10.55 13.82 -18.15
CA ARG A 259 10.23 15.16 -17.59
C ARG A 259 9.50 15.01 -16.26
N ALA A 260 8.46 14.18 -16.22
CA ALA A 260 7.75 13.89 -14.97
C ALA A 260 8.66 13.19 -13.95
N GLN A 261 9.48 12.21 -14.38
CA GLN A 261 10.44 11.53 -13.50
C GLN A 261 11.43 12.52 -12.84
N SER A 262 12.01 13.43 -13.63
CA SER A 262 12.94 14.45 -13.16
C SER A 262 12.26 15.43 -12.19
N GLY A 263 11.06 15.91 -12.54
CA GLY A 263 10.29 16.82 -11.68
C GLY A 263 9.91 16.19 -10.34
N VAL A 264 9.38 14.97 -10.39
CA VAL A 264 9.03 14.20 -9.18
C VAL A 264 10.27 13.93 -8.32
N THR A 265 11.44 13.69 -8.93
CA THR A 265 12.68 13.53 -8.17
C THR A 265 13.02 14.80 -7.37
N GLY A 266 12.92 15.98 -7.98
CA GLY A 266 13.10 17.27 -7.29
C GLY A 266 12.06 17.51 -6.20
N GLN A 267 10.80 17.16 -6.47
CA GLN A 267 9.68 17.35 -5.55
C GLN A 267 9.76 16.41 -4.33
N LEU A 268 10.12 15.14 -4.53
CA LEU A 268 10.39 14.20 -3.44
C LEU A 268 11.59 14.65 -2.60
N ARG A 269 12.64 15.20 -3.24
CA ARG A 269 13.82 15.75 -2.55
C ARG A 269 13.43 16.92 -1.65
N ALA A 270 12.60 17.83 -2.16
CA ALA A 270 12.08 18.95 -1.37
C ALA A 270 11.27 18.46 -0.16
N LEU A 271 10.31 17.55 -0.37
CA LEU A 271 9.46 17.03 0.71
C LEU A 271 10.26 16.24 1.76
N GLU A 272 11.28 15.50 1.34
CA GLU A 272 12.18 14.80 2.26
C GLU A 272 13.04 15.77 3.07
N ASP A 273 13.61 16.81 2.44
CA ASP A 273 14.42 17.82 3.15
C ASP A 273 13.59 18.67 4.12
N MET A 274 12.33 18.98 3.78
CA MET A 274 11.37 19.65 4.68
C MET A 274 10.86 18.74 5.81
N GLY A 275 11.14 17.43 5.76
CA GLY A 275 10.60 16.45 6.70
C GLY A 275 9.09 16.22 6.57
N LEU A 276 8.50 16.58 5.42
CA LEU A 276 7.05 16.52 5.17
C LEU A 276 6.61 15.25 4.45
N LEU A 277 7.56 14.46 3.91
CA LEU A 277 7.22 13.27 3.13
C LEU A 277 6.54 12.18 3.96
N ASP A 278 6.82 12.10 5.26
CA ASP A 278 6.18 11.17 6.20
C ASP A 278 4.74 11.57 6.59
N GLU A 279 4.31 12.79 6.24
CA GLU A 279 2.95 13.31 6.43
C GLU A 279 2.03 12.99 5.25
N VAL A 280 2.59 12.44 4.16
CA VAL A 280 1.84 11.99 2.99
C VAL A 280 1.26 10.60 3.24
N ASP A 281 -0.06 10.48 3.26
CA ASP A 281 -0.74 9.18 3.41
C ASP A 281 -0.83 8.42 2.08
N GLN A 282 -1.05 9.15 0.98
CA GLN A 282 -1.25 8.60 -0.36
C GLN A 282 -0.27 9.20 -1.37
N MET A 283 0.34 8.35 -2.19
CA MET A 283 1.07 8.77 -3.39
C MET A 283 0.42 8.17 -4.63
N GLN A 284 0.15 9.03 -5.62
CA GLN A 284 -0.32 8.61 -6.93
C GLN A 284 0.71 8.92 -7.99
N ALA A 285 1.08 7.87 -8.72
CA ALA A 285 2.01 7.92 -9.83
C ALA A 285 1.25 7.68 -11.15
N ILE A 286 1.39 8.62 -12.07
CA ILE A 286 0.93 8.51 -13.45
C ILE A 286 2.15 8.53 -14.37
N SER A 287 2.22 7.58 -15.29
CA SER A 287 3.26 7.50 -16.30
C SER A 287 4.67 7.66 -15.74
N GLY A 288 5.47 8.58 -16.28
CA GLY A 288 6.85 8.83 -15.86
C GLY A 288 7.07 9.15 -14.37
N ALA A 289 6.04 9.57 -13.63
CA ALA A 289 6.15 9.71 -12.17
C ALA A 289 6.42 8.36 -11.48
N GLY A 290 5.88 7.27 -12.03
CA GLY A 290 6.12 5.92 -11.52
C GLY A 290 7.58 5.49 -11.65
N TRP A 291 8.31 6.04 -12.62
CA TRP A 291 9.74 5.77 -12.84
C TRP A 291 10.61 6.38 -11.74
N ALA A 292 10.12 7.39 -11.02
CA ALA A 292 10.78 7.96 -9.84
C ALA A 292 10.25 7.34 -8.54
N MET A 293 8.93 7.26 -8.37
CA MET A 293 8.31 6.83 -7.11
C MET A 293 8.53 5.35 -6.80
N ALA A 294 8.45 4.46 -7.79
CA ALA A 294 8.65 3.03 -7.57
C ALA A 294 10.07 2.70 -7.04
N PRO A 295 11.17 3.11 -7.69
CA PRO A 295 12.50 2.88 -7.14
C PRO A 295 12.72 3.64 -5.83
N TYR A 296 12.20 4.86 -5.66
CA TYR A 296 12.29 5.56 -4.38
C TYR A 296 11.68 4.75 -3.23
N LEU A 297 10.48 4.21 -3.41
CA LEU A 297 9.77 3.51 -2.35
C LEU A 297 10.30 2.09 -2.11
N PHE A 298 10.72 1.37 -3.13
CA PHE A 298 11.04 -0.07 -3.04
C PHE A 298 12.52 -0.43 -3.12
N ALA A 299 13.41 0.48 -3.55
CA ALA A 299 14.84 0.15 -3.66
C ALA A 299 15.43 -0.24 -2.30
N PRO A 300 16.20 -1.34 -2.20
CA PRO A 300 16.70 -1.83 -0.91
C PRO A 300 17.59 -0.80 -0.20
N LYS A 301 17.28 -0.52 1.08
CA LYS A 301 17.98 0.51 1.88
C LYS A 301 19.44 0.19 2.14
N GLU A 302 19.81 -1.10 2.12
CA GLU A 302 21.18 -1.58 2.23
C GLU A 302 22.05 -1.25 1.01
N HIS A 303 21.44 -0.90 -0.12
CA HIS A 303 22.12 -0.56 -1.37
C HIS A 303 21.96 0.91 -1.76
N PHE A 304 20.87 1.54 -1.33
CA PHE A 304 20.52 2.90 -1.73
C PHE A 304 20.01 3.68 -0.53
N SER A 305 20.68 4.76 -0.13
CA SER A 305 20.06 5.77 0.75
C SER A 305 19.08 6.63 -0.05
N SER A 306 18.18 7.36 0.62
CA SER A 306 17.34 8.33 -0.10
C SER A 306 18.16 9.37 -0.85
N ARG A 307 19.29 9.79 -0.26
CA ARG A 307 20.23 10.73 -0.86
C ARG A 307 20.95 10.16 -2.09
N ASP A 308 21.24 8.86 -2.12
CA ASP A 308 21.79 8.22 -3.33
C ASP A 308 20.78 8.27 -4.48
N LEU A 309 19.50 8.01 -4.18
CA LEU A 309 18.42 8.00 -5.18
C LEU A 309 18.09 9.40 -5.67
N LEU A 310 17.77 10.30 -4.75
CA LEU A 310 17.27 11.65 -5.06
C LEU A 310 18.40 12.63 -5.38
N GLY A 311 19.61 12.43 -4.88
CA GLY A 311 20.69 13.41 -4.89
C GLY A 311 20.71 14.33 -3.65
N GLU A 312 21.78 15.12 -3.52
CA GLU A 312 21.86 16.20 -2.53
C GLU A 312 20.87 17.33 -2.87
N THR A 313 20.35 18.00 -1.85
CA THR A 313 19.50 19.18 -2.03
C THR A 313 20.24 20.27 -2.82
N THR A 314 19.54 20.88 -3.78
CA THR A 314 20.05 22.04 -4.53
C THR A 314 19.56 23.36 -3.93
N PHE A 315 18.56 23.31 -3.05
CA PHE A 315 18.05 24.49 -2.36
C PHE A 315 19.14 25.11 -1.46
N GLY A 316 19.34 26.43 -1.58
CA GLY A 316 20.43 27.16 -0.90
C GLY A 316 21.83 26.88 -1.46
N LYS A 317 21.94 26.20 -2.61
CA LYS A 317 23.18 25.89 -3.33
C LYS A 317 22.99 25.99 -4.85
N LEU A 318 22.17 26.94 -5.29
CA LEU A 318 21.87 27.12 -6.71
C LEU A 318 23.08 27.64 -7.48
N ASP A 319 23.97 28.38 -6.81
CA ASP A 319 25.27 28.84 -7.31
C ASP A 319 26.25 27.70 -7.63
N ASP A 320 26.04 26.50 -7.08
CA ASP A 320 26.79 25.29 -7.44
C ASP A 320 26.35 24.67 -8.79
N LEU A 321 25.25 25.15 -9.39
CA LEU A 321 24.67 24.60 -10.63
C LEU A 321 25.32 25.19 -11.89
N THR A 322 26.65 25.18 -11.94
CA THR A 322 27.44 25.52 -13.15
C THR A 322 27.15 24.55 -14.30
N LEU A 323 27.42 24.96 -15.55
CA LEU A 323 27.22 24.13 -16.74
C LEU A 323 27.96 22.79 -16.64
N ALA A 324 29.16 22.81 -16.05
CA ALA A 324 29.95 21.63 -15.78
C ALA A 324 29.30 20.73 -14.70
N ALA A 325 28.79 21.32 -13.62
CA ALA A 325 28.17 20.56 -12.54
C ALA A 325 26.86 19.88 -12.97
N ILE A 326 26.03 20.55 -13.78
CA ILE A 326 24.77 19.98 -14.27
C ILE A 326 24.96 18.96 -15.40
N ALA A 327 26.16 18.83 -15.97
CA ALA A 327 26.46 17.80 -16.97
C ALA A 327 26.55 16.38 -16.37
N THR A 328 26.71 16.26 -15.05
CA THR A 328 26.74 14.97 -14.32
C THR A 328 25.46 14.78 -13.52
N PRO A 329 24.81 13.60 -13.53
CA PRO A 329 23.57 13.39 -12.79
C PRO A 329 23.70 13.66 -11.28
N LYS A 330 22.81 14.47 -10.71
CA LYS A 330 22.73 14.73 -9.26
C LYS A 330 21.70 13.80 -8.61
N GLY A 331 22.07 12.52 -8.51
CA GLY A 331 21.22 11.44 -7.97
C GLY A 331 21.01 10.32 -8.98
N GLN A 332 20.79 9.10 -8.49
CA GLN A 332 20.67 7.94 -9.37
C GLN A 332 19.36 7.90 -10.16
N LEU A 333 18.26 8.45 -9.63
CA LEU A 333 17.01 8.58 -10.41
C LEU A 333 17.23 9.50 -11.62
N ILE A 334 17.93 10.63 -11.42
CA ILE A 334 18.30 11.55 -12.51
C ILE A 334 19.20 10.86 -13.54
N ALA A 335 20.11 9.98 -13.12
CA ALA A 335 20.99 9.27 -14.04
C ALA A 335 20.23 8.40 -15.05
N THR A 336 19.06 7.86 -14.67
CA THR A 336 18.23 7.07 -15.58
C THR A 336 17.40 7.91 -16.56
N CYS A 337 17.30 9.23 -16.35
CA CYS A 337 16.58 10.12 -17.28
C CYS A 337 17.25 10.21 -18.66
N ASN A 338 18.56 9.93 -18.73
CA ASN A 338 19.35 9.93 -19.98
C ASN A 338 19.48 8.53 -20.61
N ALA A 339 18.75 7.53 -20.11
CA ALA A 339 18.83 6.19 -20.64
C ALA A 339 18.15 6.07 -22.01
N SER A 340 18.75 5.29 -22.93
CA SER A 340 18.19 5.00 -24.26
C SER A 340 17.17 3.87 -24.16
N LEU A 341 15.88 4.20 -24.20
CA LEU A 341 14.82 3.20 -24.31
C LEU A 341 14.90 2.43 -25.64
N GLN A 342 15.29 3.11 -26.74
CA GLN A 342 15.37 2.50 -28.07
C GLN A 342 16.35 1.32 -28.11
N THR A 343 17.48 1.42 -27.39
CA THR A 343 18.43 0.32 -27.26
C THR A 343 17.77 -0.91 -26.66
N TYR A 344 17.04 -0.75 -25.54
CA TYR A 344 16.35 -1.85 -24.88
C TYR A 344 15.22 -2.44 -25.73
N LEU A 345 14.52 -1.59 -26.48
CA LEU A 345 13.46 -2.00 -27.41
C LEU A 345 13.98 -2.82 -28.58
N GLY A 346 15.03 -2.36 -29.25
CA GLY A 346 15.63 -3.09 -30.36
C GLY A 346 16.11 -4.47 -29.93
N VAL A 347 16.71 -4.56 -28.74
CA VAL A 347 17.13 -5.83 -28.15
C VAL A 347 15.93 -6.73 -27.80
N ALA A 348 14.90 -6.19 -27.15
CA ALA A 348 13.70 -6.94 -26.80
C ALA A 348 12.93 -7.45 -28.03
N ALA A 349 12.88 -6.67 -29.10
CA ALA A 349 12.30 -7.10 -30.38
C ALA A 349 13.12 -8.24 -31.03
N GLN A 350 14.46 -8.14 -31.04
CA GLN A 350 15.34 -9.16 -31.63
C GLN A 350 15.22 -10.54 -30.96
N ILE A 351 14.95 -10.57 -29.66
CA ILE A 351 14.78 -11.83 -28.91
C ILE A 351 13.33 -12.35 -28.89
N GLY A 352 12.42 -11.66 -29.58
CA GLY A 352 11.03 -12.07 -29.68
C GLY A 352 10.19 -11.83 -28.42
N VAL A 353 10.45 -10.76 -27.66
CA VAL A 353 9.50 -10.30 -26.63
C VAL A 353 8.17 -9.99 -27.31
N ALA A 354 7.08 -10.51 -26.73
CA ALA A 354 5.76 -10.30 -27.30
C ALA A 354 5.38 -8.80 -27.27
N PRO A 355 4.78 -8.25 -28.34
CA PRO A 355 4.47 -6.82 -28.45
C PRO A 355 3.69 -6.25 -27.27
N GLU A 356 2.71 -7.01 -26.74
CA GLU A 356 1.85 -6.57 -25.63
C GLU A 356 2.55 -6.41 -24.28
N ILE A 357 3.75 -6.98 -24.10
CA ILE A 357 4.55 -6.79 -22.87
C ILE A 357 5.84 -6.01 -23.11
N LEU A 358 6.13 -5.68 -24.37
CA LEU A 358 7.38 -5.04 -24.80
C LEU A 358 7.66 -3.77 -24.00
N TRP A 359 6.67 -2.90 -23.87
CA TRP A 359 6.81 -1.66 -23.13
C TRP A 359 7.16 -1.88 -21.66
N ASN A 360 6.45 -2.79 -20.99
CA ASN A 360 6.68 -3.10 -19.58
C ASN A 360 8.11 -3.62 -19.36
N VAL A 361 8.61 -4.48 -20.26
CA VAL A 361 9.99 -4.99 -20.20
C VAL A 361 11.00 -3.87 -20.32
N VAL A 362 10.79 -2.95 -21.25
CA VAL A 362 11.72 -1.85 -21.51
C VAL A 362 11.73 -0.85 -20.35
N VAL A 363 10.55 -0.44 -19.86
CA VAL A 363 10.43 0.41 -18.66
C VAL A 363 11.09 -0.27 -17.45
N GLY A 364 10.85 -1.57 -17.26
CA GLY A 364 11.45 -2.36 -16.19
C GLY A 364 12.98 -2.40 -16.27
N ALA A 365 13.54 -2.59 -17.47
CA ALA A 365 14.99 -2.64 -17.71
C ALA A 365 15.65 -1.29 -17.41
N THR A 366 14.99 -0.21 -17.83
CA THR A 366 15.55 1.13 -17.81
C THR A 366 15.42 1.81 -16.44
N TYR A 367 14.24 1.74 -15.82
CA TYR A 367 13.93 2.58 -14.66
C TYR A 367 13.82 1.81 -13.34
N LEU A 368 13.75 0.48 -13.37
CA LEU A 368 13.60 -0.32 -12.14
C LEU A 368 14.84 -1.18 -11.87
N CYS A 369 15.33 -1.94 -12.86
CA CYS A 369 16.49 -2.83 -12.69
C CYS A 369 17.74 -2.17 -12.09
N PRO A 370 18.11 -0.91 -12.45
CA PRO A 370 19.25 -0.24 -11.83
C PRO A 370 19.17 -0.14 -10.31
N PHE A 371 17.96 -0.21 -9.75
CA PHE A 371 17.65 -0.06 -8.33
C PHE A 371 17.34 -1.37 -7.63
N LYS A 372 17.55 -2.52 -8.29
CA LYS A 372 17.22 -3.86 -7.77
C LYS A 372 15.75 -4.06 -7.42
N VAL A 373 14.90 -3.16 -7.89
CA VAL A 373 13.45 -3.29 -7.91
C VAL A 373 13.15 -3.88 -9.28
N ASN A 374 12.46 -5.02 -9.40
CA ASN A 374 12.00 -5.65 -10.65
C ASN A 374 12.66 -6.97 -11.12
N ALA A 375 11.91 -7.70 -11.98
CA ALA A 375 11.35 -9.04 -11.90
C ALA A 375 10.68 -9.41 -13.26
N ALA A 376 11.23 -10.37 -14.00
CA ALA A 376 10.80 -10.86 -15.33
C ALA A 376 11.35 -10.09 -16.54
N ILE A 377 12.66 -9.89 -16.53
CA ILE A 377 13.43 -9.73 -17.76
C ILE A 377 14.37 -10.93 -17.80
N PRO A 378 14.31 -11.80 -18.81
CA PRO A 378 15.25 -12.91 -18.88
C PRO A 378 16.68 -12.33 -18.82
N ALA A 379 17.53 -12.88 -17.93
CA ALA A 379 18.94 -12.46 -17.80
C ALA A 379 19.71 -12.43 -19.12
N TRP A 380 19.17 -13.10 -20.14
CA TRP A 380 19.58 -12.97 -21.53
C TRP A 380 18.45 -12.32 -22.34
N PRO A 381 18.70 -11.26 -23.13
CA PRO A 381 19.98 -10.70 -23.59
C PRO A 381 20.44 -9.48 -22.77
N PHE A 382 19.98 -9.30 -21.54
CA PHE A 382 20.39 -8.18 -20.67
C PHE A 382 21.37 -8.62 -19.55
N PRO A 383 22.49 -9.32 -19.86
CA PRO A 383 23.36 -9.88 -18.85
C PRO A 383 24.02 -8.75 -18.04
N GLY A 384 23.85 -8.80 -16.72
CA GLY A 384 24.46 -7.85 -15.79
C GLY A 384 23.64 -6.57 -15.54
N LEU A 385 22.52 -6.36 -16.23
CA LEU A 385 21.62 -5.21 -16.01
C LEU A 385 20.47 -5.56 -15.05
N CYS A 386 19.91 -6.77 -15.16
CA CYS A 386 18.87 -7.30 -14.28
C CYS A 386 19.27 -8.70 -13.78
N THR A 387 18.94 -9.06 -12.54
CA THR A 387 19.13 -10.42 -12.00
C THR A 387 17.82 -11.22 -12.09
N ASN A 388 17.91 -12.51 -12.44
CA ASN A 388 16.75 -13.43 -12.41
C ASN A 388 16.21 -13.67 -10.98
N ASP A 389 16.95 -13.25 -9.95
CA ASP A 389 16.58 -13.43 -8.54
C ASP A 389 15.27 -12.71 -8.19
N ASN A 390 14.80 -11.82 -9.04
CA ASN A 390 13.65 -10.99 -8.78
C ASN A 390 12.37 -11.42 -9.53
N GLU A 391 12.34 -12.45 -10.39
CA GLU A 391 11.14 -12.81 -11.18
C GLU A 391 9.84 -12.93 -10.34
N ASP A 392 8.72 -12.43 -10.90
CA ASP A 392 7.36 -12.52 -10.32
C ASP A 392 7.23 -12.01 -8.88
N GLN A 393 7.99 -10.96 -8.55
CA GLN A 393 7.96 -10.33 -7.24
C GLN A 393 6.58 -9.79 -6.88
N LEU A 394 6.04 -10.35 -5.80
CA LEU A 394 5.00 -9.70 -5.02
C LEU A 394 5.55 -8.39 -4.48
N TRP A 395 4.68 -7.40 -4.35
CA TRP A 395 5.03 -6.11 -3.78
C TRP A 395 3.96 -5.72 -2.79
N VAL A 396 4.40 -5.36 -1.58
CA VAL A 396 3.54 -5.05 -0.44
C VAL A 396 3.96 -3.74 0.21
N GLU A 397 3.00 -3.05 0.82
CA GLU A 397 3.26 -1.83 1.58
C GLU A 397 4.06 -2.14 2.87
N LYS A 398 3.69 -3.24 3.55
CA LYS A 398 4.22 -3.56 4.88
C LYS A 398 4.57 -5.03 5.03
N LYS A 399 5.54 -5.34 5.90
CA LYS A 399 5.97 -6.71 6.17
C LYS A 399 4.86 -7.57 6.77
N GLU A 400 3.97 -6.96 7.55
CA GLU A 400 2.79 -7.59 8.14
C GLU A 400 1.85 -8.13 7.07
N GLN A 401 1.65 -7.36 5.99
CA GLN A 401 0.87 -7.80 4.84
C GLN A 401 1.51 -9.02 4.17
N LEU A 402 2.84 -9.03 4.00
CA LEU A 402 3.55 -10.19 3.46
C LEU A 402 3.37 -11.45 4.32
N LEU A 403 3.44 -11.29 5.66
CA LEU A 403 3.23 -12.38 6.60
C LEU A 403 1.80 -12.92 6.53
N ARG A 404 0.79 -12.06 6.37
CA ARG A 404 -0.61 -12.48 6.12
C ARG A 404 -0.71 -13.28 4.84
N ILE A 405 -0.17 -12.75 3.73
CA ILE A 405 -0.18 -13.41 2.41
C ILE A 405 0.50 -14.78 2.50
N LYS A 406 1.69 -14.89 3.12
CA LYS A 406 2.43 -16.15 3.31
C LYS A 406 1.64 -17.14 4.19
N GLY A 407 0.96 -16.64 5.21
CA GLY A 407 0.14 -17.43 6.13
C GLY A 407 -1.04 -18.11 5.43
N LEU A 408 -1.73 -17.35 4.58
CA LEU A 408 -2.85 -17.81 3.75
C LEU A 408 -2.38 -18.70 2.59
N ASN A 409 -1.24 -18.36 1.99
CA ASN A 409 -0.73 -18.94 0.74
C ASN A 409 0.65 -19.58 0.95
N ARG A 410 0.74 -20.67 1.73
CA ARG A 410 2.04 -21.29 2.10
C ARG A 410 2.92 -21.74 0.94
N LYS A 411 2.34 -21.96 -0.25
CA LYS A 411 3.07 -22.35 -1.47
C LYS A 411 3.52 -21.17 -2.33
N LEU A 412 2.99 -19.98 -2.07
CA LEU A 412 3.38 -18.78 -2.79
C LEU A 412 4.82 -18.44 -2.41
N LYS A 413 5.66 -18.22 -3.42
CA LYS A 413 7.03 -17.76 -3.22
C LYS A 413 6.98 -16.29 -2.84
N VAL A 414 7.29 -15.99 -1.58
CA VAL A 414 7.27 -14.63 -1.03
C VAL A 414 8.65 -14.15 -0.61
N ASP A 415 9.68 -15.00 -0.72
CA ASP A 415 10.98 -14.74 -0.12
C ASP A 415 11.72 -13.57 -0.81
N ASN A 416 11.37 -13.29 -2.07
CA ASN A 416 11.93 -12.17 -2.83
C ASN A 416 10.98 -10.96 -2.88
N ALA A 417 9.84 -10.98 -2.17
CA ALA A 417 8.83 -9.93 -2.28
C ALA A 417 9.39 -8.54 -1.91
N LEU A 418 8.98 -7.54 -2.69
CA LEU A 418 9.30 -6.14 -2.44
C LEU A 418 8.42 -5.64 -1.30
N VAL A 419 9.06 -5.12 -0.25
CA VAL A 419 8.39 -4.41 0.83
C VAL A 419 8.78 -2.95 0.71
N GLN A 420 7.84 -2.03 0.80
CA GLN A 420 8.13 -0.60 0.81
C GLN A 420 9.18 -0.31 1.90
N GLN A 421 10.26 0.36 1.49
CA GLN A 421 11.41 0.63 2.34
C GLN A 421 11.40 2.05 2.88
N ARG A 422 10.81 3.02 2.18
CA ARG A 422 10.86 4.46 2.52
C ARG A 422 9.47 5.03 2.77
N THR A 423 9.43 6.08 3.59
CA THR A 423 8.22 6.83 4.00
C THR A 423 7.20 6.02 4.79
N LYS A 424 6.23 6.71 5.38
CA LYS A 424 5.02 6.12 5.99
C LYS A 424 3.82 6.05 5.06
N VAL A 425 3.99 6.38 3.78
CA VAL A 425 2.92 6.34 2.77
C VAL A 425 2.24 4.98 2.83
N SER A 426 0.92 5.01 2.98
CA SER A 426 0.10 3.82 3.18
C SER A 426 -0.78 3.47 1.99
N HIS A 427 -0.93 4.40 1.05
CA HIS A 427 -1.70 4.23 -0.16
C HIS A 427 -0.84 4.64 -1.36
N LEU A 428 -0.08 3.71 -1.94
CA LEU A 428 0.66 3.94 -3.18
C LEU A 428 -0.15 3.41 -4.36
N LEU A 429 -0.51 4.23 -5.33
CA LEU A 429 -1.22 3.76 -6.51
C LEU A 429 -0.53 4.18 -7.81
N PHE A 430 -0.41 3.22 -8.72
CA PHE A 430 -0.06 3.44 -10.12
C PHE A 430 -1.35 3.38 -10.92
N GLN A 431 -1.73 4.50 -11.52
CA GLN A 431 -2.95 4.57 -12.32
C GLN A 431 -2.68 4.13 -13.75
N SER A 432 -3.58 3.34 -14.31
CA SER A 432 -3.63 2.93 -15.71
C SER A 432 -5.07 3.07 -16.21
N THR A 433 -5.31 2.75 -17.47
CA THR A 433 -6.61 2.90 -18.12
C THR A 433 -7.10 1.55 -18.63
N LEU A 434 -8.35 1.19 -18.36
CA LEU A 434 -9.02 0.05 -18.99
C LEU A 434 -9.72 0.56 -20.27
N ILE A 435 -9.24 0.17 -21.45
CA ILE A 435 -9.69 0.72 -22.73
C ILE A 435 -10.92 -0.02 -23.27
N SER A 436 -10.76 -1.31 -23.58
CA SER A 436 -11.81 -2.17 -24.13
C SER A 436 -11.38 -3.65 -24.04
N PRO A 437 -12.33 -4.60 -24.19
CA PRO A 437 -11.98 -6.00 -24.42
C PRO A 437 -11.13 -6.19 -25.68
N GLU A 438 -10.29 -7.22 -25.68
CA GLU A 438 -9.42 -7.56 -26.80
C GLU A 438 -10.23 -7.80 -28.08
N GLY A 439 -9.86 -7.09 -29.15
CA GLY A 439 -10.58 -7.13 -30.43
C GLY A 439 -11.75 -6.17 -30.57
N TYR A 440 -11.98 -5.27 -29.61
CA TYR A 440 -13.07 -4.30 -29.64
C TYR A 440 -12.59 -2.85 -29.57
N LEU A 441 -13.35 -1.94 -30.17
CA LEU A 441 -13.10 -0.50 -30.13
C LEU A 441 -13.44 0.06 -28.74
N PRO A 442 -12.70 1.06 -28.23
CA PRO A 442 -13.12 1.78 -27.04
C PRO A 442 -14.45 2.49 -27.29
N GLN A 443 -15.32 2.45 -26.29
CA GLN A 443 -16.37 3.43 -26.11
C GLN A 443 -15.83 4.44 -25.10
N GLY A 444 -15.60 5.67 -25.51
CA GLY A 444 -16.58 6.67 -25.17
C GLY A 444 -16.14 7.31 -23.87
N ASP A 445 -17.14 7.92 -23.29
CA ASP A 445 -17.29 8.17 -21.87
C ASP A 445 -17.17 6.89 -20.99
N LYS A 446 -16.89 5.71 -21.55
CA LYS A 446 -16.83 4.42 -20.85
C LYS A 446 -15.41 3.86 -20.72
N ILE A 447 -14.39 4.61 -21.13
CA ILE A 447 -12.99 4.33 -20.78
C ILE A 447 -12.82 4.69 -19.30
N ILE A 448 -12.27 3.76 -18.51
CA ILE A 448 -12.23 3.93 -17.05
C ILE A 448 -10.81 3.82 -16.48
N SER A 449 -10.60 4.47 -15.33
CA SER A 449 -9.38 4.30 -14.55
C SER A 449 -9.31 2.93 -13.89
N VAL A 450 -8.14 2.29 -13.96
CA VAL A 450 -7.80 1.10 -13.18
C VAL A 450 -6.52 1.39 -12.40
N ARG A 451 -6.52 1.08 -11.11
CA ARG A 451 -5.35 1.32 -10.27
C ARG A 451 -4.66 0.03 -9.90
N PHE A 452 -3.33 0.12 -9.74
CA PHE A 452 -2.49 -0.93 -9.19
C PHE A 452 -1.87 -0.42 -7.90
N SER A 453 -2.21 -1.05 -6.78
CA SER A 453 -1.68 -0.71 -5.46
C SER A 453 -1.43 -1.97 -4.64
N PRO A 454 -0.50 -1.97 -3.67
CA PRO A 454 -0.38 -3.05 -2.71
C PRO A 454 -1.65 -3.27 -1.89
N ASP A 455 -2.44 -2.22 -1.66
CA ASP A 455 -3.63 -2.29 -0.80
C ASP A 455 -4.92 -2.62 -1.57
N PHE A 456 -4.94 -2.33 -2.88
CA PHE A 456 -6.04 -2.61 -3.78
C PHE A 456 -5.61 -2.47 -5.24
N SER A 457 -5.96 -3.46 -6.07
CA SER A 457 -5.89 -3.31 -7.53
C SER A 457 -7.25 -3.54 -8.16
N GLY A 458 -7.64 -2.66 -9.09
CA GLY A 458 -8.94 -2.68 -9.77
C GLY A 458 -9.56 -1.31 -9.99
N THR A 459 -10.87 -1.31 -10.23
CA THR A 459 -11.69 -0.10 -10.35
C THR A 459 -12.70 -0.12 -9.21
N PRO A 460 -12.50 0.65 -8.13
CA PRO A 460 -13.31 0.54 -6.91
C PRO A 460 -14.71 1.15 -7.05
N PHE A 461 -15.19 1.44 -8.25
CA PHE A 461 -16.49 2.05 -8.52
C PHE A 461 -17.07 1.44 -9.78
N PHE A 462 -18.35 1.71 -10.01
CA PHE A 462 -19.03 1.36 -11.24
C PHE A 462 -19.33 2.68 -11.95
N ALA A 463 -18.57 2.97 -13.00
CA ALA A 463 -18.67 4.25 -13.70
C ALA A 463 -20.11 4.45 -14.19
N ASP A 464 -20.72 5.57 -13.81
CA ASP A 464 -22.06 6.00 -14.22
C ASP A 464 -23.20 5.04 -13.89
N GLU A 465 -22.97 4.03 -13.05
CA GLU A 465 -23.94 2.99 -12.76
C GLU A 465 -24.43 2.19 -13.99
N GLU A 466 -23.73 2.27 -15.14
CA GLU A 466 -24.10 1.64 -16.43
C GLU A 466 -23.18 0.50 -16.93
N THR A 467 -23.75 -0.44 -17.69
CA THR A 467 -22.99 -1.42 -18.49
C THR A 467 -22.43 -0.78 -19.75
N VAL A 468 -21.49 -1.45 -20.43
CA VAL A 468 -20.83 -0.95 -21.63
C VAL A 468 -21.00 -1.92 -22.79
N ASP A 469 -21.36 -1.39 -23.96
CA ASP A 469 -21.48 -2.15 -25.20
C ASP A 469 -20.26 -1.93 -26.09
N PHE A 470 -19.68 -2.98 -26.66
CA PHE A 470 -18.45 -2.90 -27.43
C PHE A 470 -18.65 -3.40 -28.87
N GLU A 471 -18.18 -2.61 -29.83
CA GLU A 471 -18.16 -2.98 -31.24
C GLU A 471 -16.82 -3.61 -31.63
N PRO A 472 -16.82 -4.71 -32.39
CA PRO A 472 -15.59 -5.38 -32.79
C PRO A 472 -14.78 -4.52 -33.76
N ILE A 473 -13.46 -4.63 -33.67
CA ILE A 473 -12.52 -4.01 -34.59
C ILE A 473 -12.69 -4.67 -35.97
N ASN A 474 -12.90 -3.85 -37.00
CA ASN A 474 -13.08 -4.33 -38.38
C ASN A 474 -11.73 -4.69 -39.04
N THR A 475 -11.13 -5.82 -38.63
CA THR A 475 -9.94 -6.40 -39.25
C THR A 475 -10.13 -7.89 -39.54
N SER A 476 -9.28 -8.45 -40.40
CA SER A 476 -9.30 -9.89 -40.71
C SER A 476 -9.11 -10.76 -39.46
N LYS A 477 -8.28 -10.32 -38.51
CA LYS A 477 -7.99 -11.01 -37.25
C LYS A 477 -9.24 -11.14 -36.36
N PHE A 478 -10.07 -10.10 -36.32
CA PHE A 478 -11.24 -10.02 -35.44
C PHE A 478 -12.59 -10.22 -36.18
N SER A 479 -12.54 -10.60 -37.46
CA SER A 479 -13.72 -10.78 -38.34
C SER A 479 -14.78 -11.78 -37.86
N ASN A 480 -14.45 -12.64 -36.90
CA ASN A 480 -15.38 -13.62 -36.32
C ASN A 480 -16.04 -13.14 -35.03
N LEU A 481 -15.69 -11.95 -34.53
CA LEU A 481 -16.30 -11.36 -33.33
C LEU A 481 -17.63 -10.69 -33.71
N GLY A 482 -18.66 -10.91 -32.88
CA GLY A 482 -19.88 -10.10 -32.90
C GLY A 482 -19.79 -8.98 -31.84
N PRO A 483 -20.78 -8.06 -31.79
CA PRO A 483 -20.89 -7.09 -30.70
C PRO A 483 -20.93 -7.77 -29.33
N LEU A 484 -20.40 -7.08 -28.31
CA LEU A 484 -20.59 -7.43 -26.91
C LEU A 484 -21.54 -6.42 -26.28
N ASP A 485 -22.61 -6.91 -25.68
CA ASP A 485 -23.61 -6.08 -25.01
C ASP A 485 -23.52 -6.28 -23.50
N ASP A 486 -23.91 -5.26 -22.74
CA ASP A 486 -24.07 -5.29 -21.29
C ASP A 486 -22.79 -5.67 -20.50
N VAL A 487 -21.60 -5.33 -20.99
CA VAL A 487 -20.35 -5.69 -20.30
C VAL A 487 -20.23 -4.91 -18.98
N LEU A 488 -20.05 -5.65 -17.89
CA LEU A 488 -19.83 -5.08 -16.57
C LEU A 488 -18.36 -4.67 -16.42
N ILE A 489 -18.14 -3.46 -15.89
CA ILE A 489 -16.80 -2.98 -15.55
C ILE A 489 -16.81 -2.41 -14.12
N GLY A 490 -15.90 -2.91 -13.30
CA GLY A 490 -15.76 -2.52 -11.91
C GLY A 490 -15.28 -3.68 -11.04
N GLY A 491 -14.63 -3.35 -9.93
CA GLY A 491 -14.26 -4.29 -8.88
C GLY A 491 -12.76 -4.45 -8.80
N GLY A 492 -12.33 -5.22 -7.82
CA GLY A 492 -10.91 -5.43 -7.59
C GLY A 492 -10.61 -6.34 -6.41
N LEU A 493 -9.33 -6.43 -6.09
CA LEU A 493 -8.82 -7.26 -5.02
C LEU A 493 -7.95 -6.42 -4.09
N VAL A 494 -8.01 -6.69 -2.80
CA VAL A 494 -7.06 -6.13 -1.82
C VAL A 494 -5.66 -6.69 -2.07
N ASP A 495 -5.60 -7.99 -2.36
CA ASP A 495 -4.37 -8.71 -2.59
C ASP A 495 -3.98 -8.61 -4.07
N ASN A 496 -3.17 -7.60 -4.39
CA ASN A 496 -2.74 -7.24 -5.75
C ASN A 496 -2.17 -8.40 -6.58
N PHE A 497 -1.49 -9.35 -5.93
CA PHE A 497 -0.90 -10.52 -6.60
C PHE A 497 -1.93 -11.41 -7.28
N ALA A 498 -3.19 -11.33 -6.84
CA ALA A 498 -4.28 -12.09 -7.40
C ALA A 498 -5.04 -11.37 -8.51
N PHE A 499 -4.80 -10.06 -8.66
CA PHE A 499 -5.54 -9.25 -9.61
C PHE A 499 -5.13 -9.62 -11.03
N MET A 500 -6.07 -9.66 -11.96
CA MET A 500 -5.82 -10.02 -13.36
C MET A 500 -5.15 -11.40 -13.62
N ALA A 501 -5.22 -12.33 -12.65
CA ALA A 501 -5.08 -13.77 -12.80
C ALA A 501 -5.92 -14.38 -13.95
N THR A 502 -5.51 -15.54 -14.46
CA THR A 502 -6.19 -16.21 -15.58
C THR A 502 -7.55 -16.84 -15.24
N GLU A 503 -7.89 -16.97 -13.95
CA GLU A 503 -9.16 -17.54 -13.49
C GLU A 503 -9.86 -16.58 -12.53
N GLU A 504 -11.18 -16.41 -12.71
CA GLU A 504 -12.03 -15.63 -11.82
C GLU A 504 -12.01 -16.18 -10.38
N PRO A 505 -11.96 -15.30 -9.34
CA PRO A 505 -12.14 -15.69 -7.96
C PRO A 505 -13.49 -16.35 -7.72
N ARG A 506 -13.45 -17.58 -7.18
CA ARG A 506 -14.65 -18.21 -6.64
C ARG A 506 -14.92 -17.70 -5.24
N LYS A 507 -16.12 -17.17 -5.01
CA LYS A 507 -16.58 -16.76 -3.68
C LYS A 507 -16.60 -17.95 -2.73
N MET A 508 -15.98 -17.81 -1.56
CA MET A 508 -16.10 -18.82 -0.52
C MET A 508 -17.45 -18.73 0.21
N PRO A 509 -18.11 -19.87 0.52
CA PRO A 509 -19.34 -19.88 1.32
C PRO A 509 -19.05 -19.32 2.71
N GLU A 510 -19.87 -18.38 3.20
CA GLU A 510 -19.80 -17.73 4.53
C GLU A 510 -18.88 -16.50 4.67
N THR A 511 -19.04 -15.48 3.84
CA THR A 511 -18.31 -14.20 4.02
C THR A 511 -19.23 -12.98 3.97
N VAL A 512 -18.79 -11.93 4.67
CA VAL A 512 -19.47 -10.67 5.00
C VAL A 512 -20.02 -9.98 3.73
N PRO A 513 -21.12 -9.20 3.79
CA PRO A 513 -21.79 -8.68 2.59
C PRO A 513 -20.90 -7.82 1.67
N HIS A 514 -19.83 -7.20 2.16
CA HIS A 514 -19.04 -6.21 1.41
C HIS A 514 -17.58 -6.62 1.14
N LYS A 515 -17.11 -7.74 1.70
CA LYS A 515 -15.77 -8.31 1.46
C LYS A 515 -15.86 -9.83 1.54
N PHE A 516 -15.27 -10.53 0.58
CA PHE A 516 -15.24 -11.99 0.63
C PHE A 516 -13.85 -12.56 0.38
N LEU A 517 -13.64 -13.75 0.93
CA LEU A 517 -12.46 -14.54 0.64
C LEU A 517 -12.67 -15.21 -0.73
N GLY A 518 -11.84 -14.82 -1.70
CA GLY A 518 -11.78 -15.41 -3.02
C GLY A 518 -10.83 -16.60 -3.05
N ARG A 519 -11.06 -17.48 -4.02
CA ARG A 519 -10.21 -18.63 -4.29
C ARG A 519 -9.99 -18.78 -5.79
N SER A 520 -8.75 -18.94 -6.22
CA SER A 520 -8.43 -19.41 -7.58
C SER A 520 -7.28 -20.42 -7.56
N LYS A 521 -7.04 -21.07 -8.70
CA LYS A 521 -5.84 -21.89 -8.86
C LYS A 521 -4.58 -21.05 -8.72
N LEU A 522 -3.44 -21.72 -8.54
CA LEU A 522 -2.15 -21.05 -8.53
C LEU A 522 -2.03 -20.17 -9.79
N ILE A 523 -1.79 -18.88 -9.57
CA ILE A 523 -1.67 -17.91 -10.65
C ILE A 523 -0.34 -18.12 -11.34
N GLU A 524 -0.34 -18.12 -12.67
CA GLU A 524 0.88 -18.31 -13.45
C GLU A 524 1.84 -17.13 -13.28
N THR A 525 1.35 -15.89 -13.22
CA THR A 525 2.15 -14.68 -12.90
C THR A 525 1.35 -13.61 -12.14
N PRO A 526 1.77 -13.20 -10.92
CA PRO A 526 1.13 -12.10 -10.19
C PRO A 526 1.32 -10.76 -10.93
N VAL A 527 0.48 -9.76 -10.62
CA VAL A 527 0.72 -8.39 -11.13
C VAL A 527 1.94 -7.80 -10.42
N THR A 528 3.05 -7.72 -11.14
CA THR A 528 4.32 -7.21 -10.60
C THR A 528 4.34 -5.69 -10.54
N LEU A 529 5.28 -5.12 -9.76
CA LEU A 529 5.51 -3.68 -9.74
C LEU A 529 5.91 -3.13 -11.12
N GLN A 530 6.67 -3.88 -11.93
CA GLN A 530 6.97 -3.49 -13.31
C GLN A 530 5.74 -3.41 -14.18
N GLN A 531 4.81 -4.35 -14.03
CA GLN A 531 3.55 -4.28 -14.78
C GLN A 531 2.74 -3.07 -14.34
N ALA A 532 2.62 -2.81 -13.04
CA ALA A 532 1.95 -1.62 -12.53
C ALA A 532 2.55 -0.32 -13.09
N VAL A 533 3.88 -0.17 -13.02
CA VAL A 533 4.60 1.00 -13.56
C VAL A 533 4.47 1.08 -15.08
N GLY A 534 4.68 -0.01 -15.79
CA GLY A 534 4.64 -0.05 -17.26
C GLY A 534 3.24 0.21 -17.84
N TYR A 535 2.20 -0.38 -17.25
CA TYR A 535 0.81 -0.08 -17.62
C TYR A 535 0.44 1.36 -17.29
N SER A 536 0.92 1.91 -16.17
CA SER A 536 0.68 3.32 -15.84
C SER A 536 1.32 4.29 -16.82
N SER A 537 2.33 3.83 -17.58
CA SER A 537 3.14 4.65 -18.47
C SER A 537 3.10 4.19 -19.93
N ALA A 538 2.05 3.49 -20.36
CA ALA A 538 1.97 2.72 -21.62
C ALA A 538 2.02 3.56 -22.92
N ALA A 539 3.10 4.30 -23.14
CA ALA A 539 3.27 5.20 -24.29
C ALA A 539 3.24 4.48 -25.65
N LEU A 540 3.60 3.19 -25.73
CA LEU A 540 3.47 2.43 -26.99
C LEU A 540 2.03 2.13 -27.39
N ALA A 541 1.10 2.07 -26.43
CA ALA A 541 -0.32 1.96 -26.74
C ALA A 541 -0.78 3.17 -27.57
N LEU A 542 -0.26 4.35 -27.26
CA LEU A 542 -0.53 5.59 -27.97
C LEU A 542 0.18 5.65 -29.33
N LEU A 543 1.49 5.36 -29.36
CA LEU A 543 2.29 5.47 -30.58
C LEU A 543 1.80 4.57 -31.72
N GLY A 544 1.31 3.37 -31.41
CA GLY A 544 0.86 2.43 -32.44
C GLY A 544 -0.38 2.87 -33.20
N LEU A 545 -1.25 3.64 -32.56
CA LEU A 545 -2.45 4.20 -33.17
C LEU A 545 -2.15 5.52 -33.87
N TYR A 546 -1.38 6.38 -33.20
CA TYR A 546 -1.20 7.75 -33.62
C TYR A 546 -0.14 7.91 -34.74
N SER A 547 0.96 7.17 -34.66
CA SER A 547 2.03 7.25 -35.66
C SER A 547 2.51 5.84 -36.04
N PRO A 548 1.76 5.11 -36.88
CA PRO A 548 2.19 3.80 -37.36
C PRO A 548 3.56 3.85 -38.03
N GLU A 549 3.86 4.91 -38.79
CA GLU A 549 5.20 5.14 -39.37
C GLU A 549 6.26 5.43 -38.31
N GLY A 550 5.94 6.24 -37.30
CA GLY A 550 6.84 6.52 -36.18
C GLY A 550 7.14 5.27 -35.37
N LEU A 551 6.12 4.46 -35.07
CA LEU A 551 6.27 3.16 -34.43
C LEU A 551 7.03 2.16 -35.33
N ASN A 552 6.80 2.21 -36.64
CA ASN A 552 7.51 1.36 -37.59
C ASN A 552 9.01 1.72 -37.63
N ASN A 553 9.35 3.01 -37.62
CA ASN A 553 10.72 3.48 -37.48
C ASN A 553 11.31 3.08 -36.12
N PHE A 554 10.52 3.24 -35.05
CA PHE A 554 10.90 2.94 -33.67
C PHE A 554 11.16 1.45 -33.44
N THR A 555 10.42 0.58 -34.13
CA THR A 555 10.55 -0.89 -34.04
C THR A 555 11.37 -1.50 -35.19
N GLY A 556 11.92 -0.68 -36.09
CA GLY A 556 12.73 -1.11 -37.22
C GLY A 556 11.98 -1.91 -38.29
N GLY A 557 10.68 -1.68 -38.48
CA GLY A 557 9.91 -2.30 -39.55
C GLY A 557 9.18 -3.59 -39.17
N ALA A 558 9.51 -4.19 -38.03
CA ALA A 558 9.23 -5.61 -37.76
C ALA A 558 7.73 -5.95 -37.59
N PHE A 559 6.89 -4.95 -37.28
CA PHE A 559 5.50 -5.18 -36.86
C PHE A 559 4.44 -4.55 -37.77
N ALA A 560 4.80 -3.85 -38.85
CA ALA A 560 3.83 -3.15 -39.71
C ALA A 560 2.62 -4.02 -40.15
N PRO A 561 2.81 -5.26 -40.67
CA PRO A 561 1.68 -6.10 -41.08
C PRO A 561 0.80 -6.59 -39.91
N LEU A 562 1.33 -6.59 -38.69
CA LEU A 562 0.62 -7.00 -37.49
C LEU A 562 -0.19 -5.84 -36.88
N ILE A 563 0.29 -4.60 -37.00
CA ILE A 563 -0.43 -3.39 -36.59
C ILE A 563 -1.72 -3.22 -37.40
N GLU A 564 -1.68 -3.51 -38.71
CA GLU A 564 -2.88 -3.49 -39.56
C GLU A 564 -3.96 -4.49 -39.11
N GLN A 565 -3.56 -5.60 -38.46
CA GLN A 565 -4.48 -6.63 -37.99
C GLN A 565 -4.99 -6.36 -36.57
N ASP A 566 -4.17 -5.72 -35.74
CA ASP A 566 -4.44 -5.37 -34.35
C ASP A 566 -3.88 -3.97 -34.07
N PRO A 567 -4.70 -2.91 -34.15
CA PRO A 567 -4.23 -1.54 -33.95
C PRO A 567 -3.74 -1.30 -32.50
N PHE A 568 -4.09 -2.19 -31.57
CA PHE A 568 -3.66 -2.19 -30.18
C PHE A 568 -2.52 -3.19 -29.90
N LEU A 569 -1.78 -3.63 -30.91
CA LEU A 569 -0.75 -4.68 -30.81
C LEU A 569 0.22 -4.50 -29.64
N PHE A 570 0.62 -3.27 -29.34
CA PHE A 570 1.59 -2.92 -28.28
C PHE A 570 0.94 -2.52 -26.95
N THR A 571 -0.38 -2.56 -26.88
CA THR A 571 -1.13 -2.25 -25.66
C THR A 571 -1.12 -3.48 -24.77
N GLY A 572 -0.85 -3.27 -23.48
CA GLY A 572 -0.89 -4.35 -22.49
C GLY A 572 -2.24 -5.04 -22.50
N ARG A 573 -2.28 -6.37 -22.41
CA ARG A 573 -3.53 -7.11 -22.26
C ARG A 573 -3.48 -8.08 -21.09
N ARG A 574 -4.54 -8.08 -20.28
CA ARG A 574 -4.69 -8.99 -19.14
C ARG A 574 -6.14 -9.42 -18.98
N PRO A 575 -6.40 -10.64 -18.47
CA PRO A 575 -7.72 -11.05 -18.05
C PRO A 575 -8.27 -10.07 -17.00
N TYR A 576 -9.49 -9.61 -17.20
CA TYR A 576 -10.25 -8.79 -16.28
C TYR A 576 -11.61 -9.46 -16.09
N TRP A 577 -12.09 -9.45 -14.85
CA TRP A 577 -13.41 -9.90 -14.50
C TRP A 577 -14.01 -8.88 -13.54
N PRO A 578 -15.20 -8.36 -13.85
CA PRO A 578 -15.88 -7.49 -12.92
C PRO A 578 -16.34 -8.30 -11.71
N ILE A 579 -16.34 -7.66 -10.54
CA ILE A 579 -16.84 -8.30 -9.32
C ILE A 579 -18.00 -7.45 -8.84
N SER A 580 -19.20 -7.74 -9.34
CA SER A 580 -20.41 -7.02 -8.95
C SER A 580 -21.27 -7.88 -8.02
N LEU A 581 -21.74 -7.31 -6.91
CA LEU A 581 -22.75 -7.98 -6.09
C LEU A 581 -24.14 -7.49 -6.49
N GLY A 582 -24.88 -8.35 -7.19
CA GLY A 582 -26.31 -8.11 -7.45
C GLY A 582 -26.62 -7.23 -8.67
N ARG A 583 -25.63 -6.92 -9.52
CA ARG A 583 -25.86 -6.26 -10.80
C ARG A 583 -26.05 -7.28 -11.92
N SER A 584 -26.89 -6.93 -12.90
CA SER A 584 -27.11 -7.70 -14.11
C SER A 584 -26.22 -7.17 -15.23
N GLY A 585 -25.58 -8.07 -15.97
CA GLY A 585 -24.77 -7.79 -17.15
C GLY A 585 -23.80 -8.94 -17.40
N ASP A 586 -22.99 -8.82 -18.44
CA ASP A 586 -21.94 -9.79 -18.77
C ASP A 586 -20.73 -9.60 -17.85
N ASP A 587 -20.63 -10.47 -16.85
CA ASP A 587 -19.53 -10.56 -15.89
C ASP A 587 -18.43 -11.55 -16.28
N SER A 588 -18.49 -12.12 -17.49
CA SER A 588 -17.51 -13.12 -17.91
C SER A 588 -16.12 -12.51 -18.08
N VAL A 589 -15.10 -13.28 -17.67
CA VAL A 589 -13.67 -12.93 -17.81
C VAL A 589 -13.36 -12.61 -19.28
N LYS A 590 -12.75 -11.44 -19.53
CA LYS A 590 -12.26 -11.02 -20.86
C LYS A 590 -10.86 -10.48 -20.75
N ASN A 591 -10.03 -10.64 -21.79
CA ASN A 591 -8.80 -9.86 -21.86
C ASN A 591 -9.16 -8.42 -22.16
N PHE A 592 -8.65 -7.47 -21.38
CA PHE A 592 -8.80 -6.04 -21.66
C PHE A 592 -7.46 -5.42 -22.04
N TYR A 593 -7.52 -4.44 -22.93
CA TYR A 593 -6.41 -3.54 -23.22
C TYR A 593 -6.18 -2.54 -22.08
N LEU A 594 -4.93 -2.37 -21.68
CA LEU A 594 -4.45 -1.51 -20.60
C LEU A 594 -3.62 -0.36 -21.17
N GLY A 595 -4.18 0.86 -21.09
CA GLY A 595 -3.58 2.10 -21.58
C GLY A 595 -2.82 2.88 -20.52
N ASP A 596 -2.14 3.94 -20.97
CA ASP A 596 -1.41 4.87 -20.09
C ASP A 596 -2.39 5.52 -19.10
N GLY A 597 -1.97 5.69 -17.85
CA GLY A 597 -2.82 6.26 -16.80
C GLY A 597 -3.22 7.70 -17.06
N GLY A 598 -2.41 8.43 -17.83
CA GLY A 598 -2.64 9.80 -18.24
C GLY A 598 -3.75 9.96 -19.29
N SER A 599 -4.34 8.87 -19.78
CA SER A 599 -5.33 8.91 -20.86
C SER A 599 -6.71 9.35 -20.37
N VAL A 600 -7.13 8.91 -19.18
CA VAL A 600 -8.42 9.31 -18.59
C VAL A 600 -8.32 10.56 -17.72
N GLU A 601 -7.22 10.72 -16.99
CA GLU A 601 -6.89 11.92 -16.23
C GLU A 601 -5.39 11.96 -16.00
N ASN A 602 -4.77 13.14 -15.93
CA ASN A 602 -3.31 13.25 -15.93
C ASN A 602 -2.77 14.12 -14.80
N GLY A 603 -3.41 14.14 -13.62
CA GLY A 603 -2.94 14.87 -12.44
C GLY A 603 -3.21 14.17 -11.10
N GLY A 604 -3.94 13.05 -11.11
CA GLY A 604 -4.31 12.20 -9.98
C GLY A 604 -5.35 12.78 -9.02
N LEU A 605 -5.92 13.94 -9.33
CA LEU A 605 -6.82 14.62 -8.40
C LEU A 605 -8.14 13.88 -8.15
N PRO A 606 -8.85 13.33 -9.18
CA PRO A 606 -10.10 12.61 -8.96
C PRO A 606 -9.91 11.41 -8.04
N GLU A 607 -8.88 10.60 -8.28
CA GLU A 607 -8.60 9.38 -7.51
C GLU A 607 -8.18 9.67 -6.06
N ALA A 608 -7.43 10.76 -5.81
CA ALA A 608 -7.13 11.23 -4.45
C ALA A 608 -8.39 11.64 -3.67
N ILE A 609 -9.25 12.45 -4.29
CA ILE A 609 -10.49 12.93 -3.66
C ILE A 609 -11.45 11.76 -3.40
N ARG A 610 -11.61 10.88 -4.39
CA ARG A 610 -12.41 9.67 -4.28
C ARG A 610 -11.92 8.76 -3.15
N SER A 611 -10.60 8.63 -3.00
CA SER A 611 -9.98 7.86 -1.91
C SER A 611 -10.21 8.49 -0.53
N GLY A 612 -10.62 9.76 -0.47
CA GLY A 612 -11.02 10.46 0.75
C GLY A 612 -10.03 11.51 1.24
N ALA A 613 -9.07 11.90 0.40
CA ALA A 613 -8.11 12.96 0.71
C ALA A 613 -8.82 14.26 1.10
N LYS A 614 -8.34 14.88 2.16
CA LYS A 614 -8.77 16.22 2.61
C LYS A 614 -7.83 17.31 2.12
N CYS A 615 -6.59 16.93 1.84
CA CYS A 615 -5.56 17.73 1.21
C CYS A 615 -4.98 16.96 0.03
N THR A 616 -4.84 17.63 -1.10
CA THR A 616 -4.13 17.09 -2.27
C THR A 616 -3.10 18.09 -2.76
N ILE A 617 -1.85 17.64 -2.86
CA ILE A 617 -0.76 18.38 -3.48
C ILE A 617 -0.60 17.83 -4.89
N VAL A 618 -0.98 18.62 -5.89
CA VAL A 618 -1.01 18.22 -7.29
C VAL A 618 0.25 18.74 -7.99
N LEU A 619 1.16 17.82 -8.28
CA LEU A 619 2.44 18.09 -8.95
C LEU A 619 2.25 17.99 -10.47
N LEU A 620 2.00 19.14 -11.10
CA LEU A 620 1.55 19.20 -12.48
C LEU A 620 2.66 18.98 -13.51
N ASN A 621 3.92 19.34 -13.21
CA ASN A 621 5.05 19.05 -14.09
C ASN A 621 4.81 19.42 -15.57
N ASN A 622 4.16 20.55 -15.86
CA ASN A 622 3.50 20.81 -17.14
C ASN A 622 4.46 20.89 -18.34
N GLN A 623 4.06 20.24 -19.44
CA GLN A 623 4.75 20.37 -20.73
C GLN A 623 4.48 21.70 -21.45
N ARG A 624 3.69 22.59 -20.83
CA ARG A 624 3.31 23.89 -21.37
C ARG A 624 3.18 24.96 -20.29
N PRO A 625 3.46 26.23 -20.63
CA PRO A 625 3.21 27.33 -19.72
C PRO A 625 1.72 27.55 -19.52
N ILE A 626 1.38 28.20 -18.42
CA ILE A 626 0.06 28.78 -18.19
C ILE A 626 -0.25 29.75 -19.33
N ASP A 627 -1.31 29.46 -20.07
CA ASP A 627 -1.73 30.29 -21.20
C ASP A 627 -2.51 31.53 -20.72
N THR A 628 -2.07 32.70 -21.17
CA THR A 628 -2.72 34.00 -20.89
C THR A 628 -3.33 34.62 -22.13
N SER A 629 -3.10 34.05 -23.31
CA SER A 629 -3.50 34.62 -24.60
C SER A 629 -5.02 34.56 -24.83
N VAL A 630 -5.67 33.52 -24.30
CA VAL A 630 -7.11 33.28 -24.50
C VAL A 630 -7.98 34.15 -23.60
N VAL A 631 -7.59 34.33 -22.33
CA VAL A 631 -8.40 35.05 -21.32
C VAL A 631 -7.99 36.51 -21.20
N GLY A 632 -6.72 36.83 -21.45
CA GLY A 632 -6.13 38.15 -21.23
C GLY A 632 -5.98 38.49 -19.75
N ASP A 633 -7.09 38.58 -19.02
CA ASP A 633 -7.14 38.82 -17.57
C ASP A 633 -7.95 37.72 -16.87
N TRP A 634 -7.25 36.79 -16.22
CA TRP A 634 -7.87 35.70 -15.46
C TRP A 634 -8.56 36.16 -14.16
N CYS A 635 -8.21 37.34 -13.65
CA CYS A 635 -8.83 37.92 -12.45
C CYS A 635 -10.14 38.64 -12.77
N ASN A 636 -10.29 39.12 -14.02
CA ASN A 636 -11.53 39.69 -14.55
C ASN A 636 -11.85 39.06 -15.92
N PRO A 637 -12.26 37.77 -15.95
CA PRO A 637 -12.44 37.04 -17.20
C PRO A 637 -13.50 37.73 -18.10
N PRO A 638 -13.28 37.77 -19.43
CA PRO A 638 -14.24 38.36 -20.36
C PRO A 638 -15.63 37.74 -20.24
N ALA A 639 -16.69 38.53 -20.41
CA ALA A 639 -18.07 38.05 -20.34
C ALA A 639 -18.35 36.87 -21.30
N ALA A 640 -17.68 36.83 -22.46
CA ALA A 640 -17.78 35.72 -23.41
C ALA A 640 -17.21 34.41 -22.84
N VAL A 641 -16.09 34.46 -22.11
CA VAL A 641 -15.46 33.30 -21.46
C VAL A 641 -16.34 32.82 -20.29
N LEU A 642 -16.92 33.74 -19.52
CA LEU A 642 -17.87 33.39 -18.46
C LEU A 642 -19.15 32.74 -19.03
N ALA A 643 -19.62 33.19 -20.19
CA ALA A 643 -20.80 32.62 -20.85
C ALA A 643 -20.50 31.28 -21.55
N ASN A 644 -19.27 31.08 -22.03
CA ASN A 644 -18.82 29.83 -22.64
C ASN A 644 -17.37 29.50 -22.23
N PRO A 645 -17.18 28.80 -21.10
CA PRO A 645 -15.84 28.43 -20.61
C PRO A 645 -15.05 27.51 -21.56
N LEU A 646 -15.69 26.84 -22.53
CA LEU A 646 -14.97 26.06 -23.54
C LEU A 646 -14.07 26.92 -24.44
N LEU A 647 -14.28 28.24 -24.46
CA LEU A 647 -13.37 29.17 -25.12
C LEU A 647 -11.94 29.11 -24.54
N LEU A 648 -11.77 28.65 -23.30
CA LEU A 648 -10.45 28.47 -22.66
C LEU A 648 -9.55 27.46 -23.37
N LEU A 649 -10.12 26.55 -24.17
CA LEU A 649 -9.40 25.54 -24.93
C LEU A 649 -8.80 26.09 -26.24
N GLY A 650 -9.06 27.36 -26.53
CA GLY A 650 -8.65 28.05 -27.74
C GLY A 650 -9.30 27.52 -29.03
N PRO A 651 -9.07 28.20 -30.17
CA PRO A 651 -9.64 27.84 -31.47
C PRO A 651 -9.28 26.44 -31.95
N ASN A 652 -8.15 25.89 -31.50
CA ASN A 652 -7.71 24.55 -31.88
C ASN A 652 -8.17 23.44 -30.93
N GLY A 653 -8.83 23.77 -29.81
CA GLY A 653 -9.28 22.78 -28.83
C GLY A 653 -8.15 21.98 -28.17
N ILE A 654 -6.91 22.49 -28.26
CA ILE A 654 -5.69 21.94 -27.66
C ILE A 654 -4.87 23.10 -27.08
N GLU A 655 -5.43 24.26 -26.76
CA GLU A 655 -4.71 25.37 -26.12
C GLU A 655 -4.94 25.33 -24.60
N GLY A 656 -3.89 25.57 -23.81
CA GLY A 656 -3.93 25.52 -22.34
C GLY A 656 -3.56 24.18 -21.68
N ASP A 657 -3.58 24.17 -20.35
CA ASP A 657 -3.32 22.99 -19.51
C ASP A 657 -4.59 22.15 -19.32
N ALA A 658 -5.00 21.49 -20.40
CA ALA A 658 -6.25 20.74 -20.50
C ALA A 658 -6.53 19.79 -19.33
N ALA A 659 -5.49 19.16 -18.77
CA ALA A 659 -5.59 18.21 -17.67
C ALA A 659 -5.80 18.86 -16.28
N THR A 660 -5.72 20.19 -16.21
CA THR A 660 -6.12 20.96 -15.02
C THR A 660 -7.53 21.55 -15.22
N TYR A 661 -7.91 21.86 -16.46
CA TYR A 661 -9.17 22.53 -16.79
C TYR A 661 -10.37 21.57 -16.76
N ASP A 662 -10.14 20.31 -17.10
CA ASP A 662 -11.12 19.23 -17.06
C ASP A 662 -11.72 19.01 -15.65
N TYR A 663 -10.95 19.24 -14.59
CA TYR A 663 -11.43 19.24 -13.19
C TYR A 663 -12.57 20.23 -12.94
N PHE A 664 -12.67 21.26 -13.77
CA PHE A 664 -13.67 22.32 -13.71
C PHE A 664 -14.70 22.22 -14.86
N GLY A 665 -14.75 21.07 -15.55
CA GLY A 665 -15.73 20.79 -16.60
C GLY A 665 -15.37 21.35 -17.98
N ILE A 666 -14.10 21.67 -18.18
CA ILE A 666 -13.59 22.27 -19.42
C ILE A 666 -12.63 21.27 -20.06
N ALA A 667 -13.20 20.26 -20.72
CA ALA A 667 -12.46 19.16 -21.33
C ALA A 667 -12.32 19.32 -22.85
N LEU A 668 -11.22 18.79 -23.39
CA LEU A 668 -10.92 18.87 -24.82
C LEU A 668 -11.95 18.11 -25.66
N PRO A 669 -12.38 18.64 -26.82
CA PRO A 669 -12.90 17.79 -27.88
C PRO A 669 -11.74 16.94 -28.41
N ILE A 670 -11.70 15.67 -28.04
CA ILE A 670 -10.57 14.79 -28.37
C ILE A 670 -10.73 14.29 -29.82
N PRO A 671 -9.71 14.41 -30.68
CA PRO A 671 -9.72 13.80 -32.00
C PRO A 671 -9.98 12.29 -31.91
N ASN A 672 -10.77 11.73 -32.83
CA ASN A 672 -11.11 10.30 -32.84
C ASN A 672 -9.89 9.37 -32.69
N ILE A 673 -8.71 9.75 -33.17
CA ILE A 673 -7.50 8.93 -33.06
C ILE A 673 -6.94 8.83 -31.64
N LEU A 674 -7.04 9.90 -30.85
CA LEU A 674 -6.60 9.89 -29.45
C LEU A 674 -7.62 9.17 -28.56
N TYR A 675 -8.89 9.34 -28.89
CA TYR A 675 -9.96 8.55 -28.30
C TYR A 675 -9.76 7.04 -28.51
N LEU A 676 -9.38 6.62 -29.73
CA LEU A 676 -9.02 5.23 -29.99
C LEU A 676 -7.84 4.77 -29.12
N ALA A 677 -6.94 5.67 -28.70
CA ALA A 677 -5.83 5.37 -27.81
C ALA A 677 -6.20 5.40 -26.31
N GLY A 678 -7.48 5.51 -25.98
CA GLY A 678 -7.98 5.53 -24.61
C GLY A 678 -8.00 6.92 -23.96
N PHE A 679 -7.81 8.00 -24.72
CA PHE A 679 -7.85 9.36 -24.17
C PHE A 679 -9.28 9.87 -24.07
N ASP A 680 -9.73 10.12 -22.83
CA ASP A 680 -10.98 10.81 -22.54
C ASP A 680 -10.93 11.57 -21.21
N TYR A 681 -10.87 12.89 -21.28
CA TYR A 681 -10.89 13.79 -20.12
C TYR A 681 -12.28 14.37 -19.82
N SER A 682 -13.30 14.03 -20.62
CA SER A 682 -14.64 14.63 -20.52
C SER A 682 -15.33 14.31 -19.19
N ASN A 683 -14.93 13.23 -18.54
CA ASN A 683 -15.50 12.76 -17.29
C ASN A 683 -14.82 13.31 -16.02
N ASN A 684 -13.90 14.27 -16.11
CA ASN A 684 -13.12 14.72 -14.95
C ASN A 684 -13.71 15.91 -14.17
N HIS A 685 -14.92 16.37 -14.50
CA HIS A 685 -15.55 17.52 -13.85
C HIS A 685 -15.88 17.22 -12.38
N ILE A 686 -15.11 17.78 -11.45
CA ILE A 686 -15.22 17.50 -10.01
C ILE A 686 -15.33 18.77 -9.15
N PHE A 687 -15.12 19.96 -9.72
CA PHE A 687 -15.33 21.25 -9.06
C PHE A 687 -16.19 22.17 -9.92
N ALA A 688 -16.82 23.18 -9.32
CA ALA A 688 -17.60 24.14 -10.07
C ALA A 688 -16.73 24.88 -11.11
N THR A 689 -17.23 25.04 -12.33
CA THR A 689 -16.50 25.75 -13.41
C THR A 689 -16.03 27.14 -13.01
N SER A 690 -16.74 27.84 -12.12
CA SER A 690 -16.33 29.17 -11.62
C SER A 690 -15.06 29.16 -10.78
N ASP A 691 -14.68 28.01 -10.20
CA ASP A 691 -13.54 27.91 -9.29
C ASP A 691 -12.19 27.94 -10.02
N ILE A 692 -12.18 27.72 -11.35
CA ILE A 692 -10.96 27.80 -12.16
C ILE A 692 -10.37 29.21 -12.18
N PHE A 693 -11.23 30.24 -12.26
CA PHE A 693 -10.80 31.64 -12.40
C PHE A 693 -9.95 32.13 -11.22
N PRO A 694 -10.36 31.96 -9.94
CA PRO A 694 -9.50 32.36 -8.82
C PRO A 694 -8.23 31.50 -8.69
N VAL A 695 -8.22 30.24 -9.16
CA VAL A 695 -7.00 29.41 -9.21
C VAL A 695 -6.01 30.01 -10.22
N MET A 696 -6.48 30.23 -11.45
CA MET A 696 -5.63 30.69 -12.56
C MET A 696 -5.23 32.17 -12.42
N CYS A 697 -6.10 33.03 -11.87
CA CYS A 697 -5.75 34.42 -11.54
C CYS A 697 -4.53 34.48 -10.61
N GLU A 698 -4.52 33.67 -9.54
CA GLU A 698 -3.38 33.63 -8.62
C GLU A 698 -2.12 33.04 -9.28
N ALA A 699 -2.27 31.94 -10.03
CA ALA A 699 -1.17 31.30 -10.73
C ALA A 699 -0.50 32.24 -11.74
N VAL A 700 -1.30 32.97 -12.52
CA VAL A 700 -0.82 33.97 -13.49
C VAL A 700 -0.15 35.14 -12.80
N ASN A 701 -0.72 35.66 -11.70
CA ASN A 701 -0.08 36.74 -10.95
C ASN A 701 1.28 36.34 -10.38
N LEU A 702 1.41 35.11 -9.85
CA LEU A 702 2.68 34.58 -9.38
C LEU A 702 3.69 34.45 -10.51
N ARG A 703 3.29 33.84 -11.63
CA ARG A 703 4.10 33.70 -12.83
C ARG A 703 4.59 35.05 -13.38
N THR A 704 3.69 36.02 -13.55
CA THR A 704 4.02 37.37 -14.03
C THR A 704 4.94 38.11 -13.07
N ALA A 705 4.85 37.84 -11.77
CA ALA A 705 5.78 38.37 -10.77
C ALA A 705 7.14 37.64 -10.73
N GLY A 706 7.38 36.65 -11.59
CA GLY A 706 8.60 35.85 -11.58
C GLY A 706 8.72 34.90 -10.39
N LYS A 707 7.61 34.60 -9.71
CA LYS A 707 7.56 33.72 -8.53
C LYS A 707 7.06 32.33 -8.90
N PRO A 708 7.35 31.29 -8.09
CA PRO A 708 6.80 29.97 -8.36
C PRO A 708 5.28 29.98 -8.27
N ALA A 709 4.63 29.45 -9.29
CA ALA A 709 3.18 29.38 -9.40
C ALA A 709 2.63 28.20 -8.57
N VAL A 710 2.65 28.36 -7.24
CA VAL A 710 2.04 27.41 -6.29
C VAL A 710 0.80 28.05 -5.67
N VAL A 711 -0.37 27.45 -5.91
CA VAL A 711 -1.66 28.00 -5.50
C VAL A 711 -2.39 27.02 -4.60
N TYR A 712 -2.78 27.47 -3.41
CA TYR A 712 -3.63 26.71 -2.50
C TYR A 712 -5.06 27.24 -2.52
N LYS A 713 -6.04 26.35 -2.74
CA LYS A 713 -7.47 26.67 -2.63
C LYS A 713 -8.21 25.61 -1.84
N LYS A 714 -9.24 26.02 -1.10
CA LYS A 714 -10.24 25.11 -0.54
C LYS A 714 -11.40 25.04 -1.53
N LEU A 715 -11.53 23.90 -2.20
CA LEU A 715 -12.54 23.64 -3.21
C LEU A 715 -13.63 22.72 -2.65
N THR A 716 -14.82 22.79 -3.25
CA THR A 716 -15.95 21.91 -2.89
C THR A 716 -16.33 21.06 -4.08
N THR A 717 -16.38 19.74 -3.89
CA THR A 717 -16.71 18.82 -4.98
C THR A 717 -18.13 19.02 -5.48
N ILE A 718 -18.32 18.85 -6.79
CA ILE A 718 -19.62 18.51 -7.37
C ILE A 718 -19.75 17.00 -7.51
N GLU A 719 -20.96 16.52 -7.80
CA GLU A 719 -21.19 15.10 -8.05
C GLU A 719 -20.55 14.69 -9.38
N ASN A 720 -19.88 13.55 -9.37
CA ASN A 720 -19.31 12.90 -10.54
C ASN A 720 -19.49 11.39 -10.40
N THR A 721 -20.50 10.85 -11.07
CA THR A 721 -20.87 9.43 -11.05
C THR A 721 -19.83 8.55 -11.73
N HIS A 722 -19.16 9.06 -12.76
CA HIS A 722 -18.12 8.35 -13.47
C HIS A 722 -16.97 7.96 -12.55
N TRP A 723 -16.49 8.89 -11.72
CA TRP A 723 -15.43 8.65 -10.72
C TRP A 723 -15.95 8.20 -9.35
N GLY A 724 -17.28 8.11 -9.14
CA GLY A 724 -17.87 7.83 -7.84
C GLY A 724 -17.56 8.89 -6.77
N ILE A 725 -17.54 10.17 -7.14
CA ILE A 725 -17.30 11.31 -6.25
C ILE A 725 -18.62 12.00 -5.91
N GLU A 726 -18.98 11.98 -4.64
CA GLU A 726 -20.13 12.71 -4.12
C GLU A 726 -19.89 14.23 -4.06
N ALA A 727 -20.95 15.01 -4.23
CA ALA A 727 -20.94 16.45 -4.04
C ALA A 727 -20.71 16.88 -2.57
N GLY A 728 -20.19 18.09 -2.37
CA GLY A 728 -20.12 18.76 -1.07
C GLY A 728 -18.89 18.44 -0.23
N LYS A 729 -17.94 17.63 -0.71
CA LYS A 729 -16.68 17.36 -0.02
C LYS A 729 -15.78 18.59 -0.13
N LYS A 730 -15.32 19.11 1.02
CA LYS A 730 -14.37 20.22 1.08
C LYS A 730 -12.95 19.67 1.10
N VAL A 731 -12.15 20.04 0.11
CA VAL A 731 -10.77 19.56 -0.06
C VAL A 731 -9.84 20.77 -0.25
N GLY A 732 -8.73 20.78 0.47
CA GLY A 732 -7.62 21.69 0.20
C GLY A 732 -6.80 21.15 -0.97
N VAL A 733 -6.60 21.96 -2.01
CA VAL A 733 -5.83 21.57 -3.19
C VAL A 733 -4.69 22.57 -3.36
N THR A 734 -3.46 22.07 -3.34
CA THR A 734 -2.24 22.82 -3.68
C THR A 734 -1.84 22.46 -5.10
N PHE A 735 -2.14 23.34 -6.06
CA PHE A 735 -1.69 23.21 -7.44
C PHE A 735 -0.26 23.72 -7.56
N VAL A 736 0.64 22.86 -8.04
CA VAL A 736 2.06 23.18 -8.22
C VAL A 736 2.33 23.23 -9.71
N PHE A 737 2.14 24.41 -10.31
CA PHE A 737 2.43 24.64 -11.72
C PHE A 737 3.94 24.73 -11.91
N THR A 738 4.43 24.17 -13.01
CA THR A 738 5.84 24.28 -13.40
C THR A 738 6.00 25.50 -14.27
N GLU A 739 6.64 26.54 -13.76
CA GLU A 739 6.90 27.79 -14.49
C GLU A 739 8.35 28.21 -14.26
N VAL A 740 8.91 28.98 -15.20
CA VAL A 740 10.18 29.67 -14.93
C VAL A 740 9.97 30.62 -13.76
N THR A 741 10.85 30.52 -12.77
CA THR A 741 10.88 31.42 -11.61
C THR A 741 12.11 32.33 -11.73
N GLN A 742 11.91 33.64 -11.71
CA GLN A 742 12.98 34.62 -11.80
C GLN A 742 13.89 34.55 -10.57
N ASP A 743 13.32 34.41 -9.37
CA ASP A 743 14.09 34.26 -8.13
C ASP A 743 15.05 33.05 -8.21
N TRP A 744 14.62 31.94 -8.82
CA TRP A 744 15.48 30.78 -9.08
C TRP A 744 16.57 31.07 -10.11
N LEU A 745 16.24 31.75 -11.21
CA LEU A 745 17.21 32.14 -12.24
C LEU A 745 18.30 33.07 -11.70
N ASP A 746 17.92 34.00 -10.81
CA ASP A 746 18.82 34.99 -10.24
C ASP A 746 19.85 34.37 -9.27
N GLU A 747 19.54 33.20 -8.70
CA GLU A 747 20.44 32.44 -7.82
C GLU A 747 21.37 31.47 -8.59
N LEU A 748 21.13 31.23 -9.88
CA LEU A 748 21.99 30.38 -10.70
C LEU A 748 23.27 31.10 -11.14
N PRO A 749 24.35 30.37 -11.47
CA PRO A 749 25.51 30.93 -12.14
C PRO A 749 25.11 31.63 -13.44
N GLU A 750 25.74 32.78 -13.72
CA GLU A 750 25.48 33.59 -14.92
C GLU A 750 25.59 32.75 -16.21
N GLU A 751 26.56 31.84 -16.29
CA GLU A 751 26.72 30.94 -17.43
C GLU A 751 25.51 30.00 -17.65
N THR A 752 24.89 29.55 -16.56
CA THR A 752 23.77 28.61 -16.59
C THR A 752 22.48 29.35 -16.92
N SER A 753 22.22 30.49 -16.28
CA SER A 753 21.05 31.32 -16.58
C SER A 753 21.10 31.89 -18.00
N ALA A 754 22.27 32.32 -18.47
CA ALA A 754 22.48 32.73 -19.86
C ALA A 754 22.25 31.59 -20.85
N ALA A 755 22.66 30.36 -20.53
CA ALA A 755 22.41 29.19 -21.37
C ALA A 755 20.91 28.85 -21.47
N ILE A 756 20.16 28.97 -20.36
CA ILE A 756 18.70 28.83 -20.35
C ILE A 756 18.07 29.92 -21.24
N ALA A 757 18.45 31.18 -21.06
CA ALA A 757 17.93 32.29 -21.85
C ALA A 757 18.24 32.17 -23.36
N ALA A 758 19.35 31.52 -23.70
CA ALA A 758 19.73 31.22 -25.08
C ALA A 758 19.00 30.01 -25.68
N GLY A 759 18.11 29.34 -24.94
CA GLY A 759 17.37 28.16 -25.40
C GLY A 759 18.25 26.89 -25.50
N THR A 760 19.38 26.84 -24.79
CA THR A 760 20.34 25.70 -24.86
C THR A 760 19.69 24.38 -24.45
N PHE A 761 18.69 24.45 -23.57
CA PHE A 761 18.01 23.29 -23.00
C PHE A 761 16.61 23.07 -23.56
N ASP A 762 16.22 23.85 -24.57
CA ASP A 762 14.92 23.74 -25.24
C ASP A 762 14.83 22.43 -26.02
N THR A 763 13.60 21.99 -26.22
CA THR A 763 13.32 20.87 -27.10
C THR A 763 13.36 21.37 -28.55
N THR A 764 14.19 20.76 -29.38
CA THR A 764 14.41 21.22 -30.77
C THR A 764 13.57 20.46 -31.80
N GLY A 765 13.14 21.13 -32.88
CA GLY A 765 12.37 20.49 -33.95
C GLY A 765 10.86 20.38 -33.67
N ASN A 766 10.13 19.70 -34.57
CA ASN A 766 8.67 19.58 -34.47
C ASN A 766 8.28 18.24 -33.81
N VAL A 767 8.69 18.08 -32.55
CA VAL A 767 8.31 16.91 -31.76
C VAL A 767 6.87 17.08 -31.29
N ASP A 768 6.07 16.02 -31.27
CA ASP A 768 4.69 16.03 -30.78
C ASP A 768 3.70 16.96 -31.50
N ALA A 769 3.85 17.18 -32.81
CA ALA A 769 2.97 18.05 -33.62
C ALA A 769 1.45 17.81 -33.45
N VAL A 770 1.03 16.62 -33.01
CA VAL A 770 -0.39 16.31 -32.75
C VAL A 770 -0.85 16.56 -31.33
N PHE A 771 0.05 16.51 -30.35
CA PHE A 771 -0.27 16.96 -28.99
C PHE A 771 0.01 18.44 -28.80
N SER A 772 0.88 19.05 -29.62
CA SER A 772 1.25 20.46 -29.52
C SER A 772 1.86 20.96 -30.83
N PRO A 773 1.24 21.94 -31.51
CA PRO A 773 1.87 22.64 -32.63
C PRO A 773 2.90 23.70 -32.18
N TRP A 774 3.14 23.83 -30.87
CA TRP A 774 3.94 24.92 -30.28
C TRP A 774 5.39 24.50 -29.99
N PRO A 775 6.35 25.44 -30.10
CA PRO A 775 7.72 25.19 -29.66
C PRO A 775 7.78 24.95 -28.15
N PHE A 776 8.68 24.07 -27.74
CA PHE A 776 8.87 23.62 -26.36
C PHE A 776 10.16 24.23 -25.80
N SER A 777 10.01 25.21 -24.92
CA SER A 777 11.15 25.87 -24.25
C SER A 777 11.24 25.48 -22.80
N PHE A 778 12.46 25.33 -22.27
CA PHE A 778 12.66 24.99 -20.87
C PHE A 778 11.90 25.97 -19.95
N PRO A 779 11.14 25.48 -18.95
CA PRO A 779 11.06 24.11 -18.44
C PRO A 779 10.02 23.23 -19.16
N HIS A 780 9.26 23.77 -20.10
CA HIS A 780 8.17 23.08 -20.79
C HIS A 780 8.69 22.19 -21.92
N LEU A 781 9.25 21.05 -21.54
CA LEU A 781 9.85 20.08 -22.45
C LEU A 781 8.83 19.06 -22.97
N SER A 782 9.02 18.59 -24.20
CA SER A 782 8.21 17.51 -24.78
C SER A 782 8.23 16.26 -23.91
N THR A 783 7.12 15.52 -23.89
CA THR A 783 7.03 14.21 -23.23
C THR A 783 7.82 13.16 -23.99
N ASN A 784 7.63 13.09 -25.30
CA ASN A 784 8.13 12.00 -26.13
C ASN A 784 9.58 12.19 -26.55
N GLN A 785 10.03 13.42 -26.77
CA GLN A 785 11.39 13.72 -27.18
C GLN A 785 11.87 15.03 -26.55
N PRO A 786 12.17 15.05 -25.23
CA PRO A 786 12.58 16.26 -24.51
C PRO A 786 13.81 16.98 -25.09
N GLN A 787 14.71 16.24 -25.75
CA GLN A 787 15.92 16.79 -26.39
C GLN A 787 15.70 17.20 -27.86
N GLY A 788 14.58 16.82 -28.47
CA GLY A 788 14.20 17.18 -29.85
C GLY A 788 14.06 16.02 -30.84
N GLU A 789 13.69 16.34 -32.08
CA GLU A 789 13.16 15.41 -33.12
C GLU A 789 14.07 14.23 -33.49
N ASN A 790 15.38 14.38 -33.30
CA ASN A 790 16.37 13.32 -33.58
C ASN A 790 16.95 12.69 -32.31
N ALA A 791 16.41 13.03 -31.14
CA ALA A 791 16.88 12.50 -29.88
C ALA A 791 16.18 11.20 -29.50
N GLU A 792 16.80 10.51 -28.54
CA GLU A 792 16.29 9.28 -27.93
C GLU A 792 14.89 9.50 -27.32
N PHE A 793 13.98 8.58 -27.63
CA PHE A 793 12.60 8.64 -27.16
C PHE A 793 12.56 8.60 -25.63
N VAL A 794 11.83 9.55 -25.05
CA VAL A 794 11.68 9.79 -23.61
C VAL A 794 13.02 9.95 -22.87
N SER A 795 14.06 10.46 -23.52
CA SER A 795 15.36 10.73 -22.88
C SER A 795 15.58 12.23 -22.68
N MET A 796 16.03 12.61 -21.48
CA MET A 796 16.50 13.94 -21.13
C MET A 796 18.02 13.96 -20.96
N SER A 797 18.66 15.05 -21.38
CA SER A 797 20.08 15.22 -21.05
C SER A 797 20.25 15.38 -19.54
N ASN A 798 21.42 15.03 -19.00
CA ASN A 798 21.70 15.24 -17.58
C ASN A 798 21.48 16.70 -17.15
N GLN A 799 21.80 17.64 -18.05
CA GLN A 799 21.65 19.08 -17.79
C GLN A 799 20.18 19.47 -17.69
N GLN A 800 19.34 19.02 -18.63
CA GLN A 800 17.90 19.22 -18.56
C GLN A 800 17.32 18.60 -17.28
N ALA A 801 17.68 17.36 -16.96
CA ALA A 801 17.12 16.64 -15.80
C ALA A 801 17.58 17.22 -14.46
N ASN A 802 18.83 17.70 -14.36
CA ASN A 802 19.33 18.39 -13.17
C ASN A 802 18.66 19.75 -12.97
N LEU A 803 18.54 20.56 -14.03
CA LEU A 803 17.90 21.87 -13.94
C LEU A 803 16.40 21.75 -13.64
N TYR A 804 15.71 20.82 -14.30
CA TYR A 804 14.28 20.61 -14.09
C TYR A 804 13.98 20.08 -12.67
N SER A 805 14.77 19.13 -12.17
CA SER A 805 14.66 18.68 -10.78
C SER A 805 15.00 19.78 -9.77
N SER A 806 15.99 20.63 -10.05
CA SER A 806 16.30 21.78 -9.18
C SER A 806 15.19 22.83 -9.15
N LEU A 807 14.63 23.20 -10.31
CA LEU A 807 13.52 24.15 -10.40
C LEU A 807 12.29 23.67 -9.62
N THR A 808 11.95 22.39 -9.78
CA THR A 808 10.79 21.78 -9.10
C THR A 808 11.03 21.58 -7.60
N GLU A 809 12.26 21.29 -7.19
CA GLU A 809 12.70 21.31 -5.78
C GLU A 809 12.53 22.72 -5.18
N TYR A 810 13.09 23.74 -5.82
CA TYR A 810 13.01 25.14 -5.40
C TYR A 810 11.56 25.61 -5.27
N THR A 811 10.74 25.32 -6.30
CA THR A 811 9.31 25.69 -6.36
C THR A 811 8.55 25.25 -5.12
N LEU A 812 8.74 24.00 -4.68
CA LEU A 812 8.11 23.50 -3.46
C LEU A 812 8.73 24.09 -2.19
N ARG A 813 10.07 24.19 -2.14
CA ARG A 813 10.79 24.66 -0.94
C ARG A 813 10.43 26.07 -0.52
N VAL A 814 10.34 27.01 -1.46
CA VAL A 814 9.97 28.39 -1.12
C VAL A 814 8.48 28.58 -0.85
N ASN A 815 7.66 27.55 -1.09
CA ASN A 815 6.22 27.51 -0.79
C ASN A 815 5.89 26.43 0.27
N GLU A 816 6.83 26.14 1.17
CA GLU A 816 6.64 25.19 2.27
C GLU A 816 5.40 25.53 3.13
N ASP A 817 5.13 26.82 3.32
CA ASP A 817 3.96 27.34 4.02
C ASP A 817 2.66 26.81 3.40
N LYS A 818 2.49 26.87 2.08
CA LYS A 818 1.28 26.36 1.39
C LYS A 818 1.16 24.85 1.47
N VAL A 819 2.29 24.15 1.47
CA VAL A 819 2.32 22.69 1.64
C VAL A 819 1.86 22.32 3.06
N ARG A 820 2.41 22.97 4.08
CA ARG A 820 2.01 22.80 5.50
C ARG A 820 0.55 23.21 5.74
N GLN A 821 0.10 24.29 5.13
CA GLN A 821 -1.28 24.75 5.17
C GLN A 821 -2.25 23.70 4.66
N CYS A 822 -1.93 23.07 3.53
CA CYS A 822 -2.74 21.98 2.99
C CYS A 822 -2.74 20.79 3.95
N MET A 823 -1.57 20.38 4.44
CA MET A 823 -1.43 19.26 5.38
C MET A 823 -2.10 19.52 6.74
N GLY A 824 -2.48 20.77 7.04
CA GLY A 824 -3.05 21.17 8.32
C GLY A 824 -2.00 21.21 9.44
N LEU A 825 -0.76 21.55 9.08
CA LEU A 825 0.39 21.66 9.98
C LEU A 825 0.70 23.11 10.40
N ASP A 826 -0.11 24.06 9.95
CA ASP A 826 -0.06 25.46 10.39
C ASP A 826 -0.69 25.60 11.79
N ASP A 827 -0.12 24.91 12.78
CA ASP A 827 -0.32 25.19 14.20
C ASP A 827 0.87 26.04 14.66
N ASP A 828 0.91 27.28 14.18
CA ASP A 828 1.55 28.38 14.89
C ASP A 828 0.53 28.98 15.87
N ASP A 829 0.07 28.13 16.81
CA ASP A 829 -0.33 28.61 18.14
C ASP A 829 0.99 29.01 18.83
N GLY A 830 1.44 30.23 18.51
CA GLY A 830 2.74 30.82 18.82
C GLY A 830 3.51 30.21 19.99
N TYR A 831 4.46 29.33 19.65
CA TYR A 831 5.58 28.96 20.50
C TYR A 831 6.84 28.77 19.65
N TYR A 832 7.40 29.89 19.19
CA TYR A 832 8.83 30.04 18.92
C TYR A 832 9.34 31.37 19.48
#